data_AF-A0ABD5X0N5-F1
#
_entry.id   AF-A0ABD5X0N5-F1
#
_cell.length_a   1.000
_cell.length_b   1.000
_cell.length_c   1.000
_cell.angle_alpha   90.00
_cell.angle_beta   90.00
_cell.angle_gamma   90.00
#
_symmetry.space_group_name_H-M   'P 1'
#
loop_
_entity.id
_entity.type
_entity.pdbx_description
1 polymer ?
#
loop_
_entity_poly.entity_id
_entity_poly.type
_entity_poly.pdbx_seq_one_letter_code
_entity_poly.pdbx_strand_id
1 'polypeptide(L)'
;MKRRTLIIGLGATAGAGTLLGSGAFSTASAERQISVQVADDANAFVSLTPGDENGEYTDTSGDALVISISDGDIGAGVDTEYTFDGIVEIGNQGTDSKYIWTGVSSAAFDDDSLYMYADDPNTPLSDAAAVELAAGESVSVGLYLDTTGLESGDYSPTLTVEAADEDPDAPGGSPGDPTDPPEETIPSVVLDSVASLLDENEQPLTDDGPVAIWAESTAENADEDGNGDAVDYPSDTDIPVAAVDGSVLGVTGPFITTSTDFGSYGNEEFMLNAYDQLLDGSGTILHDEGHGQFYTLSPNGGDDFQAFADYVGDNGYTYEATTDIENDLANADGLTITSPTEAFTDSELTALADFVDNGGAVFLHDQADYNNFDETVNHNEIAEAIGASFRFNDDQVTDSENNDGVPFVPTTTNFNETGFPDFFPNRDGLGLELDPSKSYEVDVVDVTDGDTANVQFSEGTVETVRIVGIDTPETGSTDERLQEYEGIDDGPALKDKADDAAAYAGDQLADETVTLSFDENEPLRGNFGRLLGFLELSDGSVYNESVIEDGWARVYDSGLGTHDEYLDLEATARDADDGIWEISDPASTPAVGDDPVNSLFFPEPVEVTGPDVPVKSESGEALVALDTDANVAVVGGPFIEENFESGEGGPGIDSFGVYPFLTNVLDTLGDGVGPVLIDGGHGQFGADYAVSAEDAAYYLRYLEGQLSTANTAIGFEGVNDVTSDAGPQLLEDGEPAASALILSTPVTELTADERTAIADYAAVGGSVILLGTSADVDALGNFDSLLSDLGAAVGFTTNAVTDESNNLAGDPTVPTTSNFEESSYPDLFTPFSEN
;
A
#
# COMPACT_ATOMS: atom_id res chain seq x y z
N MET A 1 43.23 -16.58 24.57
CA MET A 1 44.52 -15.90 24.83
C MET A 1 44.34 -14.41 24.55
N LYS A 2 44.60 -13.58 25.57
CA LYS A 2 44.83 -12.12 25.60
C LYS A 2 44.56 -11.25 24.35
N ARG A 3 43.59 -10.32 24.51
CA ARG A 3 43.34 -9.05 23.78
C ARG A 3 44.57 -8.12 23.72
N ARG A 4 44.76 -7.37 22.60
CA ARG A 4 45.36 -6.00 22.45
C ARG A 4 44.93 -5.46 21.06
N THR A 5 44.19 -4.35 20.87
CA THR A 5 44.39 -2.91 21.17
C THR A 5 45.49 -2.21 20.34
N LEU A 6 45.11 -1.25 19.48
CA LEU A 6 45.92 -0.15 18.95
C LEU A 6 44.95 0.96 18.46
N ILE A 7 44.60 1.99 19.25
CA ILE A 7 45.27 3.29 19.51
C ILE A 7 45.56 4.14 18.25
N ILE A 8 44.75 5.20 18.14
CA ILE A 8 44.87 6.42 17.33
C ILE A 8 46.14 7.20 17.70
N GLY A 9 46.86 7.73 16.71
CA GLY A 9 48.01 8.61 16.88
C GLY A 9 47.90 9.90 16.06
N LEU A 10 47.55 11.00 16.73
CA LEU A 10 47.64 12.38 16.25
C LEU A 10 49.11 12.82 16.05
N GLY A 11 49.41 13.46 14.93
CA GLY A 11 50.70 14.12 14.68
C GLY A 11 50.57 15.28 13.68
N ALA A 12 50.55 16.51 14.17
CA ALA A 12 50.56 17.73 13.38
C ALA A 12 51.99 18.18 13.00
N THR A 13 52.23 18.56 11.74
CA THR A 13 52.79 19.87 11.32
C THR A 13 53.05 19.98 9.79
N ALA A 14 52.26 20.86 9.16
CA ALA A 14 52.53 21.81 8.06
C ALA A 14 53.55 21.51 6.93
N GLY A 15 53.04 21.52 5.69
CA GLY A 15 53.81 21.77 4.47
C GLY A 15 52.96 21.68 3.20
N ALA A 16 52.54 22.81 2.65
CA ALA A 16 51.67 22.94 1.49
C ALA A 16 52.16 22.22 0.23
N GLY A 17 51.25 21.48 -0.42
CA GLY A 17 51.44 20.87 -1.74
C GLY A 17 50.25 19.98 -2.11
N THR A 18 49.37 20.50 -2.96
CA THR A 18 48.17 19.86 -3.51
C THR A 18 48.48 18.54 -4.22
N LEU A 19 47.78 17.47 -3.86
CA LEU A 19 47.58 16.23 -4.64
C LEU A 19 46.28 15.54 -4.20
N LEU A 20 45.33 15.54 -5.13
CA LEU A 20 44.11 14.75 -5.34
C LEU A 20 43.91 13.47 -4.48
N GLY A 21 42.72 13.37 -3.86
CA GLY A 21 41.87 12.17 -3.81
C GLY A 21 42.20 11.01 -2.85
N SER A 22 41.45 10.93 -1.75
CA SER A 22 40.74 9.69 -1.35
C SER A 22 39.63 10.08 -0.37
N GLY A 23 38.37 9.84 -0.74
CA GLY A 23 37.19 10.17 0.05
C GLY A 23 37.23 9.55 1.45
N ALA A 24 36.89 10.36 2.45
CA ALA A 24 36.46 9.85 3.74
C ALA A 24 34.93 9.86 3.67
N PHE A 25 34.38 8.74 3.17
CA PHE A 25 33.00 8.26 3.22
C PHE A 25 31.87 9.31 3.33
N SER A 26 30.99 9.35 2.32
CA SER A 26 29.73 10.10 2.35
C SER A 26 28.64 9.38 3.17
N THR A 27 28.73 8.06 3.32
CA THR A 27 27.79 7.23 4.09
C THR A 27 28.53 6.14 4.88
N ALA A 28 27.94 5.70 5.99
CA ALA A 28 28.42 4.60 6.81
C ALA A 28 27.21 3.79 7.31
N SER A 29 27.07 2.53 6.87
CA SER A 29 26.10 1.60 7.42
C SER A 29 26.71 0.79 8.56
N ALA A 30 25.90 0.47 9.56
CA ALA A 30 26.25 -0.42 10.66
C ALA A 30 25.03 -1.29 10.97
N GLU A 31 25.17 -2.59 10.78
CA GLU A 31 24.17 -3.58 11.18
C GLU A 31 24.03 -3.57 12.70
N ARG A 32 22.79 -3.38 13.16
CA ARG A 32 22.40 -3.53 14.56
C ARG A 32 21.30 -4.58 14.60
N GLN A 33 21.49 -5.59 15.45
CA GLN A 33 20.43 -6.54 15.75
C GLN A 33 19.37 -5.81 16.60
N ILE A 34 18.15 -5.71 16.07
CA ILE A 34 16.97 -5.33 16.87
C ILE A 34 16.38 -6.64 17.39
N SER A 35 16.08 -6.67 18.69
CA SER A 35 15.37 -7.77 19.34
C SER A 35 14.18 -7.14 20.03
N VAL A 36 12.99 -7.43 19.53
CA VAL A 36 11.75 -7.06 20.18
C VAL A 36 11.35 -8.22 21.10
N GLN A 37 11.04 -7.91 22.35
CA GLN A 37 10.48 -8.87 23.30
C GLN A 37 9.12 -8.32 23.70
N VAL A 38 8.08 -9.07 23.35
CA VAL A 38 6.72 -8.80 23.85
C VAL A 38 6.66 -9.29 25.29
N ALA A 39 6.12 -8.45 26.16
CA ALA A 39 5.98 -8.71 27.59
C ALA A 39 4.51 -8.68 27.99
N ASP A 40 4.15 -9.40 29.05
CA ASP A 40 2.84 -9.26 29.68
C ASP A 40 2.67 -7.83 30.27
N ASP A 41 1.43 -7.44 30.56
CA ASP A 41 1.10 -6.12 31.10
C ASP A 41 1.92 -5.75 32.35
N ALA A 42 2.29 -6.72 33.18
CA ALA A 42 3.07 -6.44 34.39
C ALA A 42 4.53 -6.04 34.08
N ASN A 43 5.06 -6.43 32.93
CA ASN A 43 6.44 -6.22 32.50
C ASN A 43 6.57 -5.29 31.27
N ALA A 44 5.46 -4.77 30.74
CA ALA A 44 5.42 -3.80 29.65
C ALA A 44 6.05 -2.44 30.04
N PHE A 45 6.39 -1.62 29.03
CA PHE A 45 6.95 -0.29 29.25
C PHE A 45 5.99 0.63 30.03
N VAL A 46 4.69 0.49 29.80
CA VAL A 46 3.63 0.97 30.69
C VAL A 46 3.06 -0.27 31.38
N SER A 47 3.40 -0.46 32.66
CA SER A 47 3.02 -1.68 33.37
C SER A 47 1.67 -1.55 34.06
N LEU A 48 0.79 -2.54 33.91
CA LEU A 48 -0.46 -2.65 34.66
C LEU A 48 -0.36 -3.79 35.66
N THR A 49 -0.56 -3.46 36.94
CA THR A 49 -0.51 -4.47 38.02
C THR A 49 -1.69 -4.32 38.97
N PRO A 50 -2.10 -5.39 39.68
CA PRO A 50 -3.16 -5.32 40.68
C PRO A 50 -2.85 -4.29 41.77
N GLY A 51 -3.77 -3.37 42.03
CA GLY A 51 -3.61 -2.35 43.06
C GLY A 51 -3.68 -2.88 44.49
N ASP A 52 -3.06 -2.16 45.42
CA ASP A 52 -2.91 -2.57 46.83
C ASP A 52 -4.24 -2.64 47.63
N GLU A 53 -5.28 -1.92 47.21
CA GLU A 53 -6.55 -1.82 47.95
C GLU A 53 -7.65 -2.71 47.36
N ASN A 54 -7.93 -2.57 46.06
CA ASN A 54 -9.00 -3.29 45.38
C ASN A 54 -8.50 -4.18 44.23
N GLY A 55 -7.20 -4.46 44.12
CA GLY A 55 -6.64 -5.33 43.09
C GLY A 55 -7.14 -6.78 43.13
N GLU A 56 -7.88 -7.20 44.16
CA GLU A 56 -8.55 -8.51 44.17
C GLU A 56 -9.66 -8.65 43.10
N TYR A 57 -10.13 -7.52 42.54
CA TYR A 57 -11.04 -7.49 41.39
C TYR A 57 -10.30 -7.51 40.05
N THR A 58 -9.00 -7.78 40.03
CA THR A 58 -8.21 -7.91 38.78
C THR A 58 -7.77 -9.36 38.57
N ASP A 59 -7.76 -9.79 37.32
CA ASP A 59 -7.22 -11.08 36.89
C ASP A 59 -6.02 -10.85 35.97
N THR A 60 -4.90 -11.46 36.32
CA THR A 60 -3.63 -11.39 35.56
C THR A 60 -3.17 -12.80 35.15
N SER A 61 -4.10 -13.75 35.00
CA SER A 61 -3.78 -15.13 34.61
C SER A 61 -3.56 -15.32 33.11
N GLY A 62 -3.99 -14.35 32.29
CA GLY A 62 -3.61 -14.19 30.89
C GLY A 62 -2.55 -13.10 30.70
N ASP A 63 -2.27 -12.75 29.44
CA ASP A 63 -1.22 -11.77 29.09
C ASP A 63 -1.65 -10.31 29.34
N ALA A 64 -2.97 -10.05 29.41
CA ALA A 64 -3.58 -8.77 29.74
C ALA A 64 -4.26 -8.77 31.13
N LEU A 65 -4.22 -7.64 31.83
CA LEU A 65 -4.92 -7.42 33.09
C LEU A 65 -6.41 -7.15 32.82
N VAL A 66 -7.28 -7.97 33.42
CA VAL A 66 -8.73 -7.82 33.33
C VAL A 66 -9.30 -7.31 34.65
N ILE A 67 -10.08 -6.23 34.63
CA ILE A 67 -10.86 -5.78 35.80
C ILE A 67 -12.23 -6.45 35.78
N SER A 68 -12.53 -7.26 36.79
CA SER A 68 -13.82 -7.94 36.96
C SER A 68 -14.50 -7.53 38.27
N ILE A 69 -15.56 -6.73 38.15
CA ILE A 69 -16.41 -6.32 39.30
C ILE A 69 -17.47 -7.39 39.58
N SER A 70 -17.02 -8.63 39.77
CA SER A 70 -17.86 -9.77 40.18
C SER A 70 -17.04 -10.90 40.82
N ASP A 71 -17.66 -11.67 41.72
CA ASP A 71 -17.13 -12.95 42.25
C ASP A 71 -18.11 -14.10 41.93
N GLY A 72 -18.59 -14.14 40.68
CA GLY A 72 -19.48 -15.17 40.14
C GLY A 72 -20.96 -15.12 40.59
N ASP A 73 -21.24 -14.98 41.89
CA ASP A 73 -22.61 -14.93 42.45
C ASP A 73 -23.01 -13.52 42.96
N ILE A 74 -22.06 -12.58 42.98
CA ILE A 74 -22.20 -11.22 43.52
C ILE A 74 -21.47 -10.26 42.57
N GLY A 75 -22.14 -9.20 42.14
CA GLY A 75 -21.59 -8.12 41.31
C GLY A 75 -22.22 -6.77 41.64
N ALA A 76 -21.94 -5.75 40.82
CA ALA A 76 -22.56 -4.44 40.95
C ALA A 76 -24.10 -4.53 40.81
N GLY A 77 -24.83 -4.00 41.80
CA GLY A 77 -26.28 -3.88 41.72
C GLY A 77 -26.71 -2.72 40.84
N VAL A 78 -27.79 -2.89 40.08
CA VAL A 78 -28.40 -1.85 39.22
C VAL A 78 -28.76 -0.57 39.98
N ASP A 79 -28.81 0.56 39.28
CA ASP A 79 -29.17 1.88 39.82
C ASP A 79 -28.32 2.28 41.04
N THR A 80 -27.02 1.99 40.99
CA THR A 80 -26.07 2.25 42.08
C THR A 80 -24.74 2.77 41.55
N GLU A 81 -24.20 3.79 42.25
CA GLU A 81 -22.85 4.33 42.08
C GLU A 81 -21.86 3.60 43.01
N TYR A 82 -20.69 3.22 42.47
CA TYR A 82 -19.58 2.57 43.16
C TYR A 82 -18.26 3.31 42.90
N THR A 83 -17.38 3.27 43.89
CA THR A 83 -15.98 3.70 43.77
C THR A 83 -15.08 2.58 44.30
N PHE A 84 -14.15 2.11 43.49
CA PHE A 84 -13.14 1.13 43.85
C PHE A 84 -11.77 1.79 43.84
N ASP A 85 -11.34 2.35 44.98
CA ASP A 85 -10.06 3.04 45.10
C ASP A 85 -8.89 2.08 44.87
N GLY A 86 -7.85 2.49 44.14
CA GLY A 86 -6.62 1.70 43.97
C GLY A 86 -6.83 0.27 43.47
N ILE A 87 -7.59 0.13 42.37
CA ILE A 87 -7.88 -1.15 41.72
C ILE A 87 -6.73 -1.62 40.84
N VAL A 88 -6.04 -0.69 40.17
CA VAL A 88 -4.86 -0.94 39.32
C VAL A 88 -3.73 0.00 39.73
N GLU A 89 -2.49 -0.46 39.61
CA GLU A 89 -1.30 0.36 39.65
C GLU A 89 -0.69 0.45 38.25
N ILE A 90 -0.64 1.66 37.70
CA ILE A 90 -0.07 1.97 36.39
C ILE A 90 1.35 2.49 36.60
N GLY A 91 2.34 1.86 35.98
CA GLY A 91 3.76 2.19 36.16
C GLY A 91 4.46 2.55 34.86
N ASN A 92 5.40 3.51 34.93
CA ASN A 92 6.30 3.83 33.83
C ASN A 92 7.61 3.04 34.01
N GLN A 93 7.80 1.96 33.26
CA GLN A 93 9.03 1.14 33.25
C GLN A 93 10.06 1.62 32.21
N GLY A 94 9.76 2.69 31.47
CA GLY A 94 10.63 3.33 30.49
C GLY A 94 11.81 4.10 31.11
N THR A 95 12.50 4.89 30.28
CA THR A 95 13.68 5.67 30.71
C THR A 95 13.41 7.15 30.97
N ASP A 96 12.28 7.66 30.47
CA ASP A 96 11.92 9.07 30.48
C ASP A 96 10.55 9.27 31.16
N SER A 97 10.21 10.50 31.52
CA SER A 97 8.89 10.80 32.11
C SER A 97 7.78 10.61 31.09
N LYS A 98 6.59 10.18 31.53
CA LYS A 98 5.40 10.06 30.68
C LYS A 98 4.16 10.61 31.38
N TYR A 99 3.32 11.34 30.65
CA TYR A 99 1.96 11.69 31.06
C TYR A 99 1.04 10.52 30.77
N ILE A 100 0.30 10.08 31.78
CA ILE A 100 -0.60 8.93 31.70
C ILE A 100 -2.05 9.38 31.85
N TRP A 101 -2.92 8.90 30.96
CA TRP A 101 -4.37 9.02 31.08
C TRP A 101 -5.08 7.75 30.62
N THR A 102 -6.40 7.73 30.72
CA THR A 102 -7.23 6.56 30.40
C THR A 102 -8.47 6.96 29.60
N GLY A 103 -8.85 6.08 28.68
CA GLY A 103 -10.12 6.16 27.93
C GLY A 103 -10.95 4.90 28.18
N VAL A 104 -12.28 5.03 28.19
CA VAL A 104 -13.19 3.89 28.29
C VAL A 104 -14.17 3.93 27.13
N SER A 105 -14.27 2.84 26.37
CA SER A 105 -15.25 2.69 25.29
C SER A 105 -16.29 1.64 25.67
N SER A 106 -17.58 1.98 25.54
CA SER A 106 -18.68 1.11 25.91
C SER A 106 -19.98 1.47 25.18
N ALA A 107 -20.71 0.47 24.70
CA ALA A 107 -22.06 0.66 24.18
C ALA A 107 -23.12 0.89 25.29
N ALA A 108 -22.76 0.61 26.56
CA ALA A 108 -23.70 0.62 27.69
C ALA A 108 -23.43 1.70 28.73
N PHE A 109 -22.23 2.29 28.74
CA PHE A 109 -21.82 3.28 29.73
C PHE A 109 -21.41 4.57 29.00
N ASP A 110 -21.98 5.69 29.42
CA ASP A 110 -21.52 7.03 29.03
C ASP A 110 -20.23 7.38 29.80
N ASP A 111 -19.43 8.34 29.30
CA ASP A 111 -18.12 8.72 29.87
C ASP A 111 -18.17 9.20 31.33
N ASP A 112 -19.31 9.72 31.79
CA ASP A 112 -19.51 10.15 33.19
C ASP A 112 -20.05 9.03 34.09
N SER A 113 -20.33 7.85 33.53
CA SER A 113 -20.86 6.68 34.23
C SER A 113 -19.83 5.57 34.45
N LEU A 114 -18.72 5.54 33.69
CA LEU A 114 -17.63 4.59 33.89
C LEU A 114 -16.29 5.21 33.51
N TYR A 115 -15.38 5.37 34.48
CA TYR A 115 -14.05 5.92 34.24
C TYR A 115 -13.06 5.54 35.33
N MET A 116 -11.77 5.66 35.02
CA MET A 116 -10.69 5.53 35.99
C MET A 116 -10.34 6.89 36.61
N TYR A 117 -9.82 6.91 37.83
CA TYR A 117 -9.36 8.14 38.51
C TYR A 117 -8.10 7.88 39.34
N ALA A 118 -7.24 8.89 39.50
CA ALA A 118 -6.06 8.77 40.35
C ALA A 118 -6.38 9.11 41.83
N ASP A 119 -6.58 10.40 42.14
CA ASP A 119 -6.71 10.88 43.52
C ASP A 119 -8.16 11.23 43.95
N ASP A 120 -9.01 11.69 43.02
CA ASP A 120 -10.39 12.14 43.30
C ASP A 120 -11.38 11.38 42.42
N PRO A 121 -12.33 10.62 42.98
CA PRO A 121 -13.33 9.88 42.20
C PRO A 121 -14.33 10.78 41.46
N ASN A 122 -14.27 12.11 41.59
CA ASN A 122 -15.07 13.04 40.79
C ASN A 122 -14.26 13.68 39.66
N THR A 123 -13.02 13.25 39.45
CA THR A 123 -12.12 13.75 38.39
C THR A 123 -11.58 12.55 37.63
N PRO A 124 -12.14 12.25 36.44
CA PRO A 124 -11.62 11.22 35.58
C PRO A 124 -10.13 11.43 35.30
N LEU A 125 -9.37 10.35 35.22
CA LEU A 125 -8.01 10.33 34.71
C LEU A 125 -8.06 10.38 33.18
N SER A 126 -8.51 11.52 32.64
CA SER A 126 -8.55 11.78 31.20
C SER A 126 -7.33 12.61 30.78
N ASP A 127 -7.22 12.89 29.48
CA ASP A 127 -6.33 13.90 28.91
C ASP A 127 -6.30 15.21 29.74
N ALA A 128 -7.47 15.78 30.06
CA ALA A 128 -7.68 16.96 30.90
C ALA A 128 -7.06 16.90 32.31
N ALA A 129 -6.69 15.71 32.76
CA ALA A 129 -6.19 15.45 34.12
C ALA A 129 -5.07 14.39 34.13
N ALA A 130 -4.27 14.33 33.06
CA ALA A 130 -3.19 13.37 32.94
C ALA A 130 -2.16 13.49 34.08
N VAL A 131 -1.56 12.35 34.45
CA VAL A 131 -0.58 12.26 35.54
C VAL A 131 0.81 12.03 34.98
N GLU A 132 1.74 12.96 35.22
CA GLU A 132 3.16 12.77 34.89
C GLU A 132 3.81 11.75 35.85
N LEU A 133 4.39 10.69 35.29
CA LEU A 133 5.18 9.67 35.98
C LEU A 133 6.62 9.70 35.49
N ALA A 134 7.58 9.91 36.39
CA ALA A 134 8.99 9.72 36.05
C ALA A 134 9.30 8.23 35.81
N ALA A 135 10.41 7.94 35.13
CA ALA A 135 10.90 6.58 34.94
C ALA A 135 11.04 5.81 36.26
N GLY A 136 10.33 4.68 36.36
CA GLY A 136 10.23 3.81 37.53
C GLY A 136 9.20 4.24 38.57
N GLU A 137 8.41 5.29 38.32
CA GLU A 137 7.27 5.69 39.16
C GLU A 137 5.97 5.03 38.72
N SER A 138 5.01 4.98 39.65
CA SER A 138 3.68 4.42 39.45
C SER A 138 2.62 5.29 40.10
N VAL A 139 1.41 5.25 39.55
CA VAL A 139 0.19 5.85 40.11
C VAL A 139 -0.81 4.75 40.45
N SER A 140 -1.44 4.88 41.62
CA SER A 140 -2.56 4.04 42.01
C SER A 140 -3.84 4.63 41.44
N VAL A 141 -4.59 3.83 40.70
CA VAL A 141 -5.77 4.27 39.96
C VAL A 141 -6.99 3.48 40.46
N GLY A 142 -8.08 4.18 40.76
CA GLY A 142 -9.38 3.63 41.11
C GLY A 142 -10.36 3.61 39.94
N LEU A 143 -11.47 2.89 40.11
CA LEU A 143 -12.58 2.81 39.14
C LEU A 143 -13.85 3.44 39.71
N TYR A 144 -14.49 4.32 38.95
CA TYR A 144 -15.84 4.83 39.20
C TYR A 144 -16.83 4.09 38.30
N LEU A 145 -17.97 3.67 38.85
CA LEU A 145 -19.00 2.93 38.12
C LEU A 145 -20.40 3.36 38.59
N ASP A 146 -21.20 3.95 37.70
CA ASP A 146 -22.63 4.20 37.87
C ASP A 146 -23.44 3.28 36.96
N THR A 147 -24.31 2.49 37.57
CA THR A 147 -25.18 1.52 36.89
C THR A 147 -26.62 2.02 36.73
N THR A 148 -26.84 3.33 36.88
CA THR A 148 -28.15 3.96 36.75
C THR A 148 -28.74 3.76 35.35
N GLY A 149 -29.93 3.17 35.29
CA GLY A 149 -30.62 2.91 34.03
C GLY A 149 -30.24 1.58 33.36
N LEU A 150 -29.26 0.84 33.90
CA LEU A 150 -28.87 -0.47 33.37
C LEU A 150 -29.77 -1.60 33.89
N GLU A 151 -29.97 -2.60 33.04
CA GLU A 151 -30.60 -3.85 33.44
C GLU A 151 -29.56 -4.81 34.04
N SER A 152 -30.01 -5.84 34.75
CA SER A 152 -29.08 -6.88 35.21
C SER A 152 -28.59 -7.69 34.01
N GLY A 153 -27.28 -7.67 33.76
CA GLY A 153 -26.62 -8.37 32.67
C GLY A 153 -25.10 -8.28 32.78
N ASP A 154 -24.40 -8.90 31.84
CA ASP A 154 -22.95 -8.80 31.71
C ASP A 154 -22.61 -7.68 30.71
N TYR A 155 -21.65 -6.83 31.07
CA TYR A 155 -21.20 -5.70 30.27
C TYR A 155 -19.67 -5.75 30.17
N SER A 156 -19.14 -5.58 28.97
CA SER A 156 -17.69 -5.68 28.67
C SER A 156 -17.17 -4.39 28.04
N PRO A 157 -16.99 -3.31 28.82
CA PRO A 157 -16.36 -2.09 28.35
C PRO A 157 -14.85 -2.30 28.10
N THR A 158 -14.28 -1.57 27.16
CA THR A 158 -12.84 -1.58 26.86
C THR A 158 -12.17 -0.40 27.56
N LEU A 159 -11.06 -0.66 28.28
CA LEU A 159 -10.21 0.35 28.90
C LEU A 159 -8.93 0.51 28.08
N THR A 160 -8.61 1.74 27.68
CA THR A 160 -7.34 2.12 27.07
C THR A 160 -6.51 2.90 28.08
N VAL A 161 -5.21 2.60 28.16
CA VAL A 161 -4.24 3.38 28.93
C VAL A 161 -3.27 4.01 27.96
N GLU A 162 -3.17 5.34 28.00
CA GLU A 162 -2.37 6.12 27.07
C GLU A 162 -1.19 6.77 27.80
N ALA A 163 -0.07 6.97 27.08
CA ALA A 163 1.15 7.50 27.63
C ALA A 163 1.88 8.40 26.60
N ALA A 164 2.14 9.66 26.94
CA ALA A 164 2.85 10.61 26.07
C ALA A 164 4.00 11.32 26.77
N ASP A 165 4.93 11.93 26.02
CA ASP A 165 6.01 12.75 26.57
C ASP A 165 5.53 14.12 27.08
N GLU A 166 4.41 14.61 26.56
CA GLU A 166 3.84 15.93 26.86
C GLU A 166 2.47 15.85 27.54
N ASP A 167 2.10 16.94 28.24
CA ASP A 167 0.82 17.07 28.95
C ASP A 167 -0.31 17.32 27.94
N PRO A 168 -1.28 16.39 27.77
CA PRO A 168 -2.30 16.51 26.75
C PRO A 168 -3.31 17.67 27.00
N ASP A 169 -3.39 18.26 28.20
CA ASP A 169 -4.26 19.41 28.52
C ASP A 169 -3.50 20.72 28.77
N ALA A 170 -2.22 20.77 28.41
CA ALA A 170 -1.48 22.03 28.45
C ALA A 170 -2.23 23.08 27.61
N PRO A 171 -2.60 24.26 28.17
CA PRO A 171 -3.45 25.24 27.51
C PRO A 171 -2.76 25.80 26.27
N GLY A 172 -3.08 25.19 25.14
CA GLY A 172 -2.32 25.33 23.92
C GLY A 172 -0.90 24.84 24.11
N GLY A 173 -0.59 23.67 23.57
CA GLY A 173 0.55 23.66 22.66
C GLY A 173 0.49 24.96 21.86
N SER A 174 1.54 25.78 21.99
CA SER A 174 1.74 26.84 21.03
C SER A 174 1.57 26.19 19.64
N PRO A 175 0.91 26.82 18.65
CA PRO A 175 1.16 26.42 17.26
C PRO A 175 2.68 26.28 17.15
N GLY A 176 3.12 25.12 16.64
CA GLY A 176 4.37 24.44 17.00
C GLY A 176 5.51 25.37 17.41
N ASP A 177 6.31 24.97 18.40
CA ASP A 177 7.70 25.46 18.37
C ASP A 177 8.20 25.17 16.94
N PRO A 178 8.63 26.17 16.14
CA PRO A 178 9.02 26.00 14.73
C PRO A 178 10.36 25.26 14.60
N THR A 179 10.52 24.19 15.40
CA THR A 179 11.71 23.37 15.51
C THR A 179 11.42 21.89 15.67
N ASP A 180 10.17 21.46 15.85
CA ASP A 180 9.80 20.06 15.62
C ASP A 180 8.80 19.99 14.46
N PRO A 181 9.24 19.57 13.26
CA PRO A 181 8.36 19.32 12.12
C PRO A 181 7.42 18.15 12.44
N PRO A 182 6.31 17.94 11.72
CA PRO A 182 5.58 16.68 11.79
C PRO A 182 6.54 15.53 11.57
N GLU A 183 6.30 14.41 12.26
CA GLU A 183 7.17 13.24 12.10
C GLU A 183 7.08 12.62 10.69
N GLU A 184 6.12 13.04 9.86
CA GLU A 184 5.94 12.57 8.49
C GLU A 184 5.85 13.73 7.48
N THR A 185 6.60 13.57 6.38
CA THR A 185 6.52 14.39 5.16
C THR A 185 5.25 13.98 4.40
N ILE A 186 4.62 14.93 3.68
CA ILE A 186 3.54 14.60 2.73
C ILE A 186 4.00 13.48 1.76
N PRO A 187 3.12 12.55 1.37
CA PRO A 187 3.54 11.33 0.66
C PRO A 187 4.09 11.62 -0.74
N SER A 188 3.33 12.37 -1.54
CA SER A 188 3.66 12.83 -2.89
C SER A 188 2.71 13.97 -3.26
N VAL A 189 2.98 14.67 -4.37
CA VAL A 189 2.01 15.60 -4.98
C VAL A 189 1.67 15.15 -6.39
N VAL A 190 0.44 15.42 -6.82
CA VAL A 190 -0.02 15.23 -8.21
C VAL A 190 0.04 16.55 -8.97
N LEU A 191 0.50 16.48 -10.22
CA LEU A 191 0.82 17.63 -11.05
C LEU A 191 0.02 17.59 -12.37
N ASP A 192 -1.30 17.73 -12.28
CA ASP A 192 -2.15 17.84 -13.48
C ASP A 192 -1.82 19.13 -14.27
N SER A 193 -1.81 19.03 -15.60
CA SER A 193 -1.66 20.18 -16.50
C SER A 193 -0.46 21.08 -16.14
N VAL A 194 0.68 20.47 -15.83
CA VAL A 194 1.87 21.14 -15.27
C VAL A 194 2.87 21.56 -16.35
N ALA A 195 3.38 22.79 -16.25
CA ALA A 195 4.53 23.31 -17.01
C ALA A 195 5.81 23.27 -16.16
N SER A 196 6.96 23.50 -16.77
CA SER A 196 8.22 23.69 -16.06
C SER A 196 8.49 25.16 -15.72
N LEU A 197 9.40 25.41 -14.78
CA LEU A 197 9.86 26.77 -14.44
C LEU A 197 11.21 27.08 -15.10
N LEU A 198 11.44 28.35 -15.42
CA LEU A 198 12.68 28.91 -16.00
C LEU A 198 13.31 29.93 -15.05
N ASP A 199 14.55 30.32 -15.32
CA ASP A 199 15.22 31.43 -14.63
C ASP A 199 14.75 32.80 -15.14
N GLU A 200 15.17 33.88 -14.46
CA GLU A 200 14.84 35.28 -14.84
C GLU A 200 15.25 35.66 -16.28
N ASN A 201 16.07 34.86 -16.96
CA ASN A 201 16.51 35.07 -18.33
C ASN A 201 15.81 34.13 -19.34
N GLU A 202 14.73 33.45 -18.92
CA GLU A 202 13.98 32.48 -19.71
C GLU A 202 14.90 31.32 -20.18
N GLN A 203 15.79 30.85 -19.32
CA GLN A 203 16.63 29.66 -19.52
C GLN A 203 16.32 28.60 -18.46
N PRO A 204 16.75 27.33 -18.65
CA PRO A 204 16.50 26.29 -17.63
C PRO A 204 16.97 26.73 -16.23
N LEU A 205 16.07 26.68 -15.26
CA LEU A 205 16.29 27.00 -13.86
C LEU A 205 17.12 25.87 -13.23
N THR A 206 18.43 26.11 -13.17
CA THR A 206 19.43 25.15 -12.64
C THR A 206 19.99 25.56 -11.27
N ASP A 207 19.46 26.64 -10.70
CA ASP A 207 19.74 27.03 -9.32
C ASP A 207 18.66 26.41 -8.43
N ASP A 208 19.05 25.48 -7.57
CA ASP A 208 18.13 24.78 -6.66
C ASP A 208 17.64 25.70 -5.52
N GLY A 209 18.28 26.85 -5.32
CA GLY A 209 17.97 27.79 -4.24
C GLY A 209 16.48 28.18 -4.13
N PRO A 210 15.83 28.62 -5.22
CA PRO A 210 14.40 28.91 -5.22
C PRO A 210 13.49 27.68 -5.40
N VAL A 211 13.98 26.50 -5.77
CA VAL A 211 13.11 25.38 -6.18
C VAL A 211 12.62 24.58 -4.97
N ALA A 212 11.31 24.49 -4.78
CA ALA A 212 10.68 23.70 -3.73
C ALA A 212 10.40 22.26 -4.19
N ILE A 213 9.88 22.08 -5.40
CA ILE A 213 9.49 20.76 -5.95
C ILE A 213 10.06 20.64 -7.37
N TRP A 214 10.64 19.47 -7.67
CA TRP A 214 10.93 19.03 -9.03
C TRP A 214 9.97 17.90 -9.43
N ALA A 215 9.74 17.73 -10.72
CA ALA A 215 9.23 16.46 -11.23
C ALA A 215 10.25 15.32 -11.00
N GLU A 216 9.79 14.08 -11.09
CA GLU A 216 10.70 12.92 -11.03
C GLU A 216 11.73 12.96 -12.17
N SER A 217 12.89 12.35 -11.95
CA SER A 217 14.01 12.38 -12.92
C SER A 217 13.71 11.70 -14.26
N THR A 218 12.62 10.94 -14.32
CA THR A 218 12.05 10.28 -15.50
C THR A 218 11.18 11.20 -16.34
N ALA A 219 10.77 12.34 -15.81
CA ALA A 219 9.91 13.29 -16.49
C ALA A 219 10.62 13.97 -17.68
N GLU A 220 9.85 14.23 -18.72
CA GLU A 220 10.27 14.94 -19.92
C GLU A 220 9.38 16.17 -20.14
N ASN A 221 9.95 17.27 -20.65
CA ASN A 221 9.16 18.42 -21.08
C ASN A 221 8.97 18.46 -22.60
N ALA A 222 7.78 18.84 -23.04
CA ALA A 222 7.35 18.85 -24.43
C ALA A 222 6.66 20.16 -24.83
N ASP A 223 6.92 20.61 -26.06
CA ASP A 223 6.18 21.68 -26.78
C ASP A 223 4.93 21.04 -27.43
N GLU A 224 3.82 20.96 -26.68
CA GLU A 224 2.63 20.21 -27.08
C GLU A 224 1.82 20.97 -28.15
N ASP A 225 1.83 22.30 -28.10
CA ASP A 225 1.15 23.14 -29.10
C ASP A 225 1.95 23.27 -30.42
N GLY A 226 3.26 22.98 -30.37
CA GLY A 226 4.20 22.90 -31.48
C GLY A 226 4.54 24.25 -32.11
N ASN A 227 4.37 25.35 -31.37
CA ASN A 227 4.61 26.69 -31.84
C ASN A 227 6.10 27.11 -31.69
N GLY A 228 6.85 26.44 -30.81
CA GLY A 228 8.31 26.54 -30.67
C GLY A 228 8.80 27.66 -29.74
N ASP A 229 8.01 28.05 -28.75
CA ASP A 229 8.38 28.93 -27.63
C ASP A 229 8.71 28.20 -26.32
N ALA A 230 8.45 26.90 -26.22
CA ALA A 230 8.97 26.04 -25.16
C ALA A 230 10.51 26.05 -25.05
N VAL A 231 11.02 26.02 -23.83
CA VAL A 231 12.44 25.83 -23.53
C VAL A 231 12.70 24.41 -23.03
N ASP A 232 13.38 23.60 -23.84
CA ASP A 232 13.74 22.21 -23.48
C ASP A 232 14.69 22.14 -22.26
N TYR A 233 14.36 21.27 -21.30
CA TYR A 233 15.27 20.90 -20.23
C TYR A 233 16.29 19.84 -20.68
N PRO A 234 17.54 19.89 -20.22
CA PRO A 234 18.49 18.79 -20.45
C PRO A 234 18.02 17.50 -19.78
N SER A 235 18.18 16.37 -20.45
CA SER A 235 17.76 15.04 -19.95
C SER A 235 18.49 14.54 -18.69
N ASP A 236 19.45 15.30 -18.15
CA ASP A 236 20.19 15.01 -16.92
C ASP A 236 19.97 16.08 -15.85
N THR A 237 18.90 16.86 -15.98
CA THR A 237 18.51 17.95 -15.08
C THR A 237 17.06 17.78 -14.71
N ASP A 238 16.77 17.66 -13.41
CA ASP A 238 15.41 17.55 -12.91
C ASP A 238 14.63 18.85 -13.21
N ILE A 239 13.34 18.70 -13.52
CA ILE A 239 12.49 19.79 -14.02
C ILE A 239 11.79 20.47 -12.83
N PRO A 240 12.06 21.75 -12.53
CA PRO A 240 11.38 22.46 -11.43
C PRO A 240 9.91 22.75 -11.76
N VAL A 241 9.02 22.47 -10.81
CA VAL A 241 7.54 22.66 -10.93
C VAL A 241 6.96 23.53 -9.81
N ALA A 242 7.70 23.76 -8.73
CA ALA A 242 7.37 24.79 -7.74
C ALA A 242 8.62 25.57 -7.32
N ALA A 243 8.52 26.89 -7.25
CA ALA A 243 9.61 27.75 -6.81
C ALA A 243 9.13 28.90 -5.91
N VAL A 244 9.96 29.25 -4.93
CA VAL A 244 9.72 30.31 -3.95
C VAL A 244 10.84 31.35 -4.04
N ASP A 245 10.46 32.62 -4.20
CA ASP A 245 11.38 33.77 -4.10
C ASP A 245 10.78 34.84 -3.18
N GLY A 246 11.30 34.92 -1.95
CA GLY A 246 10.78 35.83 -0.93
C GLY A 246 9.35 35.48 -0.54
N SER A 247 8.40 36.38 -0.82
CA SER A 247 6.96 36.17 -0.58
C SER A 247 6.19 35.78 -1.85
N VAL A 248 6.89 35.36 -2.90
CA VAL A 248 6.29 34.90 -4.16
C VAL A 248 6.47 33.40 -4.29
N LEU A 249 5.37 32.67 -4.41
CA LEU A 249 5.34 31.25 -4.77
C LEU A 249 4.83 31.12 -6.20
N GLY A 250 5.57 30.42 -7.05
CA GLY A 250 5.12 29.95 -8.34
C GLY A 250 4.94 28.43 -8.28
N VAL A 251 3.74 27.98 -8.63
CA VAL A 251 3.39 26.57 -8.76
C VAL A 251 2.80 26.39 -10.15
N THR A 252 3.16 25.31 -10.81
CA THR A 252 2.59 24.95 -12.11
C THR A 252 1.49 23.91 -11.94
N GLY A 253 0.50 23.97 -12.83
CA GLY A 253 -0.76 23.24 -12.73
C GLY A 253 -1.83 23.98 -11.92
N PRO A 254 -3.11 23.61 -12.08
CA PRO A 254 -4.18 24.10 -11.25
C PRO A 254 -4.10 23.60 -9.80
N PHE A 255 -3.14 22.71 -9.49
CA PHE A 255 -2.55 22.22 -8.22
C PHE A 255 -3.47 21.90 -7.03
N ILE A 256 -4.48 22.71 -6.76
CA ILE A 256 -5.45 22.63 -5.65
C ILE A 256 -6.89 22.90 -6.14
N THR A 257 -7.20 22.46 -7.36
CA THR A 257 -8.59 22.42 -7.83
C THR A 257 -9.43 21.46 -7.00
N THR A 258 -10.73 21.71 -6.91
CA THR A 258 -11.71 20.83 -6.24
C THR A 258 -11.71 19.41 -6.82
N SER A 259 -11.25 19.20 -8.07
CA SER A 259 -11.07 17.88 -8.68
C SER A 259 -9.75 17.19 -8.36
N THR A 260 -8.84 17.81 -7.61
CA THR A 260 -7.59 17.18 -7.17
C THR A 260 -7.88 16.07 -6.15
N ASP A 261 -7.20 14.93 -6.29
CA ASP A 261 -7.33 13.82 -5.34
C ASP A 261 -6.51 14.08 -4.06
N PHE A 262 -7.10 14.88 -3.19
CA PHE A 262 -6.59 15.19 -1.85
C PHE A 262 -6.55 13.96 -0.91
N GLY A 263 -7.18 12.84 -1.27
CA GLY A 263 -7.12 11.60 -0.49
C GLY A 263 -5.82 10.82 -0.68
N SER A 264 -5.18 10.98 -1.83
CA SER A 264 -3.97 10.23 -2.21
C SER A 264 -2.71 11.10 -2.24
N TYR A 265 -2.85 12.41 -2.38
CA TYR A 265 -1.75 13.35 -2.60
C TYR A 265 -1.78 14.52 -1.64
N GLY A 266 -0.61 15.00 -1.21
CA GLY A 266 -0.47 16.07 -0.21
C GLY A 266 -0.51 17.49 -0.78
N ASN A 267 -1.32 17.73 -1.82
CA ASN A 267 -1.35 19.00 -2.54
C ASN A 267 -1.88 20.14 -1.67
N GLU A 268 -2.93 19.89 -0.90
CA GLU A 268 -3.54 20.87 0.01
C GLU A 268 -2.65 21.16 1.22
N GLU A 269 -1.93 20.17 1.74
CA GLU A 269 -1.01 20.33 2.86
C GLU A 269 0.17 21.17 2.40
N PHE A 270 0.74 20.90 1.22
CA PHE A 270 1.81 21.74 0.65
C PHE A 270 1.36 23.20 0.52
N MET A 271 0.17 23.44 -0.04
CA MET A 271 -0.31 24.81 -0.23
C MET A 271 -0.66 25.50 1.08
N LEU A 272 -1.25 24.81 2.06
CA LEU A 272 -1.53 25.38 3.38
C LEU A 272 -0.23 25.63 4.16
N ASN A 273 0.74 24.71 4.11
CA ASN A 273 2.09 24.92 4.64
C ASN A 273 2.72 26.20 4.05
N ALA A 274 2.65 26.36 2.73
CA ALA A 274 3.17 27.54 2.05
C ALA A 274 2.44 28.82 2.49
N TYR A 275 1.12 28.77 2.66
CA TYR A 275 0.35 29.90 3.20
C TYR A 275 0.80 30.25 4.62
N ASP A 276 0.96 29.27 5.50
CA ASP A 276 1.44 29.49 6.86
C ASP A 276 2.82 30.13 6.90
N GLN A 277 3.75 29.66 6.06
CA GLN A 277 5.10 30.19 5.99
C GLN A 277 5.17 31.61 5.40
N LEU A 278 4.32 31.92 4.43
CA LEU A 278 4.35 33.21 3.73
C LEU A 278 3.43 34.28 4.36
N LEU A 279 2.43 33.87 5.15
CA LEU A 279 1.41 34.74 5.75
C LEU A 279 1.39 34.74 7.29
N ASP A 280 2.34 34.07 7.95
CA ASP A 280 2.41 33.93 9.41
C ASP A 280 1.16 33.23 10.03
N GLY A 281 0.56 32.27 9.32
CA GLY A 281 -0.48 31.38 9.86
C GLY A 281 -1.91 31.93 9.94
N SER A 282 -2.18 33.12 9.39
CA SER A 282 -3.55 33.67 9.24
C SER A 282 -3.55 34.88 8.31
N GLY A 283 -4.68 35.19 7.66
CA GLY A 283 -4.79 36.40 6.85
C GLY A 283 -5.96 36.39 5.88
N THR A 284 -6.05 37.46 5.09
CA THR A 284 -6.98 37.55 3.96
C THR A 284 -6.24 37.23 2.66
N ILE A 285 -6.69 36.21 1.96
CA ILE A 285 -6.20 35.82 0.63
C ILE A 285 -7.25 36.22 -0.40
N LEU A 286 -6.81 36.96 -1.42
CA LEU A 286 -7.65 37.30 -2.55
C LEU A 286 -7.42 36.33 -3.71
N HIS A 287 -8.49 35.87 -4.37
CA HIS A 287 -8.42 35.17 -5.65
C HIS A 287 -8.71 36.16 -6.78
N ASP A 288 -7.78 36.36 -7.72
CA ASP A 288 -8.07 37.22 -8.88
C ASP A 288 -9.07 36.55 -9.82
N GLU A 289 -10.19 37.22 -10.08
CA GLU A 289 -11.16 36.89 -11.13
C GLU A 289 -11.37 38.09 -12.08
N GLY A 290 -10.47 39.08 -12.02
CA GLY A 290 -10.52 40.32 -12.80
C GLY A 290 -9.97 40.23 -14.21
N HIS A 291 -9.18 39.20 -14.52
CA HIS A 291 -8.36 39.11 -15.74
C HIS A 291 -8.64 37.84 -16.56
N GLY A 292 -9.88 37.35 -16.49
CA GLY A 292 -10.36 36.27 -17.35
C GLY A 292 -9.83 34.89 -16.96
N GLN A 293 -9.66 34.65 -15.67
CA GLN A 293 -9.31 33.35 -15.10
C GLN A 293 -10.34 32.29 -15.49
N PHE A 294 -9.84 31.11 -15.84
CA PHE A 294 -10.68 29.92 -16.02
C PHE A 294 -11.00 29.24 -14.68
N TYR A 295 -9.99 29.12 -13.81
CA TYR A 295 -10.12 28.59 -12.46
C TYR A 295 -10.68 29.68 -11.54
N THR A 296 -11.90 29.47 -11.07
CA THR A 296 -12.61 30.43 -10.21
C THR A 296 -12.64 29.97 -8.76
N LEU A 297 -12.97 30.87 -7.83
CA LEU A 297 -13.26 30.49 -6.45
C LEU A 297 -14.65 29.84 -6.32
N SER A 298 -15.57 30.18 -7.21
CA SER A 298 -16.92 29.59 -7.25
C SER A 298 -16.95 28.28 -8.04
N PRO A 299 -17.91 27.36 -7.77
CA PRO A 299 -18.00 26.07 -8.46
C PRO A 299 -18.00 26.16 -9.99
N ASN A 300 -17.09 25.42 -10.62
CA ASN A 300 -16.88 25.32 -12.06
C ASN A 300 -16.62 23.88 -12.51
N GLY A 301 -17.33 22.91 -11.92
CA GLY A 301 -17.27 21.51 -12.37
C GLY A 301 -15.97 20.79 -12.03
N GLY A 302 -15.31 21.19 -10.94
CA GLY A 302 -14.01 20.65 -10.51
C GLY A 302 -12.88 21.64 -10.75
N ASP A 303 -12.97 22.43 -11.82
CA ASP A 303 -12.01 23.48 -12.22
C ASP A 303 -12.17 24.78 -11.38
N ASP A 304 -12.28 24.63 -10.07
CA ASP A 304 -12.46 25.72 -9.11
C ASP A 304 -11.70 25.45 -7.82
N PHE A 305 -11.44 26.49 -7.03
CA PHE A 305 -10.66 26.39 -5.79
C PHE A 305 -11.58 26.34 -4.55
N GLN A 306 -12.86 26.01 -4.70
CA GLN A 306 -13.83 26.12 -3.60
C GLN A 306 -13.47 25.20 -2.42
N ALA A 307 -13.18 23.91 -2.68
CA ALA A 307 -12.88 22.97 -1.61
C ALA A 307 -11.65 23.40 -0.80
N PHE A 308 -10.57 23.77 -1.49
CA PHE A 308 -9.38 24.29 -0.85
C PHE A 308 -9.63 25.62 -0.11
N ALA A 309 -10.48 26.50 -0.64
CA ALA A 309 -10.83 27.76 0.02
C ALA A 309 -11.60 27.55 1.34
N ASP A 310 -12.50 26.57 1.37
CA ASP A 310 -13.19 26.16 2.59
C ASP A 310 -12.19 25.55 3.60
N TYR A 311 -11.29 24.66 3.14
CA TYR A 311 -10.23 24.06 3.95
C TYR A 311 -9.31 25.09 4.62
N VAL A 312 -8.76 26.05 3.87
CA VAL A 312 -7.92 27.09 4.47
C VAL A 312 -8.73 28.07 5.33
N GLY A 313 -10.03 28.22 5.06
CA GLY A 313 -10.96 28.98 5.90
C GLY A 313 -11.11 28.37 7.29
N ASP A 314 -11.24 27.05 7.36
CA ASP A 314 -11.25 26.29 8.62
C ASP A 314 -9.90 26.34 9.34
N ASN A 315 -8.81 26.53 8.59
CA ASN A 315 -7.45 26.76 9.10
C ASN A 315 -7.12 28.24 9.38
N GLY A 316 -8.12 29.11 9.50
CA GLY A 316 -7.95 30.46 10.04
C GLY A 316 -7.70 31.57 9.03
N TYR A 317 -7.83 31.28 7.73
CA TYR A 317 -7.76 32.27 6.65
C TYR A 317 -9.14 32.80 6.27
N THR A 318 -9.15 33.91 5.54
CA THR A 318 -10.32 34.39 4.79
C THR A 318 -9.96 34.37 3.32
N TYR A 319 -10.64 33.56 2.51
CA TYR A 319 -10.41 33.47 1.07
C TYR A 319 -11.58 34.09 0.30
N GLU A 320 -11.30 35.16 -0.46
CA GLU A 320 -12.34 35.90 -1.18
C GLU A 320 -11.93 36.19 -2.63
N ALA A 321 -12.86 36.10 -3.58
CA ALA A 321 -12.63 36.52 -4.95
C ALA A 321 -12.63 38.06 -5.08
N THR A 322 -11.75 38.60 -5.93
CA THR A 322 -11.73 40.02 -6.31
C THR A 322 -11.70 40.19 -7.82
N THR A 323 -12.25 41.30 -8.31
CA THR A 323 -12.11 41.75 -9.70
C THR A 323 -11.49 43.16 -9.78
N ASP A 324 -10.94 43.67 -8.68
CA ASP A 324 -10.43 45.05 -8.54
C ASP A 324 -9.24 45.08 -7.58
N ILE A 325 -8.16 44.37 -7.98
CA ILE A 325 -6.96 44.20 -7.15
C ILE A 325 -6.35 45.53 -6.69
N GLU A 326 -6.40 46.59 -7.51
CA GLU A 326 -5.85 47.90 -7.13
C GLU A 326 -6.50 48.47 -5.87
N ASN A 327 -7.79 48.20 -5.65
CA ASN A 327 -8.54 48.72 -4.52
C ASN A 327 -8.58 47.75 -3.33
N ASP A 328 -8.47 46.45 -3.58
CA ASP A 328 -8.69 45.42 -2.56
C ASP A 328 -7.39 44.95 -1.88
N LEU A 329 -6.23 45.04 -2.57
CA LEU A 329 -4.91 44.64 -2.03
C LEU A 329 -4.56 45.29 -0.69
N ALA A 330 -5.09 46.48 -0.39
CA ALA A 330 -4.82 47.16 0.87
C ALA A 330 -5.41 46.47 2.12
N ASN A 331 -6.29 45.49 1.94
CA ASN A 331 -6.88 44.69 3.00
C ASN A 331 -6.53 43.20 2.88
N ALA A 332 -5.62 42.84 1.98
CA ALA A 332 -5.16 41.48 1.76
C ALA A 332 -3.78 41.28 2.39
N ASP A 333 -3.49 40.02 2.73
CA ASP A 333 -2.18 39.53 3.14
C ASP A 333 -1.58 38.66 2.02
N GLY A 334 -2.44 37.95 1.26
CA GLY A 334 -2.07 37.16 0.08
C GLY A 334 -2.92 37.45 -1.16
N LEU A 335 -2.39 37.17 -2.34
CA LEU A 335 -3.11 37.18 -3.62
C LEU A 335 -2.76 35.94 -4.46
N THR A 336 -3.78 35.17 -4.84
CA THR A 336 -3.68 34.05 -5.77
C THR A 336 -4.09 34.49 -7.17
N ILE A 337 -3.25 34.19 -8.16
CA ILE A 337 -3.48 34.46 -9.58
C ILE A 337 -3.28 33.17 -10.36
N THR A 338 -4.37 32.66 -10.95
CA THR A 338 -4.36 31.56 -11.93
C THR A 338 -4.24 32.13 -13.35
N SER A 339 -3.88 31.31 -14.35
CA SER A 339 -3.56 31.73 -15.73
C SER A 339 -4.52 32.80 -16.29
N PRO A 340 -4.09 34.08 -16.41
CA PRO A 340 -4.94 35.19 -16.79
C PRO A 340 -4.97 35.34 -18.31
N THR A 341 -6.15 35.27 -18.91
CA THR A 341 -6.32 35.48 -20.37
C THR A 341 -6.26 36.96 -20.78
N GLU A 342 -6.30 37.88 -19.82
CA GLU A 342 -6.13 39.32 -20.04
C GLU A 342 -4.88 39.87 -19.35
N ALA A 343 -4.07 40.64 -20.07
CA ALA A 343 -2.88 41.28 -19.51
C ALA A 343 -3.22 42.34 -18.45
N PHE A 344 -2.40 42.37 -17.39
CA PHE A 344 -2.50 43.36 -16.32
C PHE A 344 -2.04 44.73 -16.82
N THR A 345 -2.65 45.80 -16.32
CA THR A 345 -2.23 47.16 -16.66
C THR A 345 -0.97 47.58 -15.91
N ASP A 346 -0.23 48.56 -16.45
CA ASP A 346 0.95 49.14 -15.78
C ASP A 346 0.68 49.55 -14.32
N SER A 347 -0.54 49.99 -14.00
CA SER A 347 -0.89 50.41 -12.64
C SER A 347 -1.19 49.24 -11.70
N GLU A 348 -1.81 48.17 -12.20
CA GLU A 348 -1.98 46.90 -11.48
C GLU A 348 -0.63 46.25 -11.20
N LEU A 349 0.26 46.15 -12.20
CA LEU A 349 1.63 45.63 -12.03
C LEU A 349 2.42 46.45 -10.99
N THR A 350 2.26 47.78 -11.00
CA THR A 350 2.87 48.64 -9.96
C THR A 350 2.27 48.37 -8.58
N ALA A 351 0.95 48.13 -8.49
CA ALA A 351 0.29 47.84 -7.23
C ALA A 351 0.71 46.48 -6.65
N LEU A 352 0.89 45.46 -7.50
CA LEU A 352 1.43 44.15 -7.12
C LEU A 352 2.86 44.24 -6.62
N ALA A 353 3.73 44.96 -7.35
CA ALA A 353 5.10 45.20 -6.91
C ALA A 353 5.15 45.94 -5.56
N ASP A 354 4.33 46.98 -5.40
CA ASP A 354 4.21 47.70 -4.12
C ASP A 354 3.65 46.78 -3.01
N PHE A 355 2.74 45.86 -3.32
CA PHE A 355 2.16 44.92 -2.36
C PHE A 355 3.22 43.95 -1.81
N VAL A 356 4.01 43.33 -2.70
CA VAL A 356 5.13 42.45 -2.34
C VAL A 356 6.20 43.23 -1.55
N ASP A 357 6.57 44.44 -1.99
CA ASP A 357 7.52 45.31 -1.27
C ASP A 357 7.05 45.68 0.15
N ASN A 358 5.73 45.66 0.39
CA ASN A 358 5.12 45.94 1.69
C ASN A 358 4.85 44.67 2.53
N GLY A 359 5.28 43.50 2.06
CA GLY A 359 5.21 42.22 2.78
C GLY A 359 3.98 41.37 2.46
N GLY A 360 3.21 41.71 1.42
CA GLY A 360 2.18 40.83 0.90
C GLY A 360 2.76 39.63 0.15
N ALA A 361 2.05 38.51 0.13
CA ALA A 361 2.45 37.32 -0.60
C ALA A 361 1.66 37.15 -1.91
N VAL A 362 2.32 36.65 -2.96
CA VAL A 362 1.68 36.38 -4.25
C VAL A 362 1.89 34.91 -4.62
N PHE A 363 0.79 34.24 -4.96
CA PHE A 363 0.75 32.84 -5.34
C PHE A 363 0.34 32.76 -6.81
N LEU A 364 1.25 32.31 -7.67
CA LEU A 364 1.07 32.22 -9.11
C LEU A 364 0.86 30.76 -9.48
N HIS A 365 -0.31 30.45 -10.04
CA HIS A 365 -0.65 29.14 -10.60
C HIS A 365 -0.69 29.25 -12.12
N ASP A 366 0.31 28.69 -12.78
CA ASP A 366 0.39 28.61 -14.24
C ASP A 366 -0.04 27.22 -14.72
N GLN A 367 -0.29 27.01 -16.01
CA GLN A 367 -0.73 25.71 -16.54
C GLN A 367 -0.01 25.36 -17.84
N ALA A 368 0.01 24.07 -18.19
CA ALA A 368 0.64 23.56 -19.39
C ALA A 368 0.07 24.16 -20.69
N ASP A 369 0.91 24.18 -21.73
CA ASP A 369 0.66 24.71 -23.08
C ASP A 369 -0.41 23.95 -23.91
N TYR A 370 -1.19 23.06 -23.31
CA TYR A 370 -2.19 22.25 -24.02
C TYR A 370 -3.26 23.12 -24.71
N ASN A 371 -3.19 23.22 -26.05
CA ASN A 371 -3.97 24.14 -26.90
C ASN A 371 -3.69 25.65 -26.67
N ASN A 372 -2.52 26.02 -26.13
CA ASN A 372 -2.09 27.41 -25.91
C ASN A 372 -3.02 28.16 -24.92
N PHE A 373 -3.43 27.50 -23.83
CA PHE A 373 -4.25 28.10 -22.76
C PHE A 373 -3.44 28.50 -21.52
N ASP A 374 -2.18 28.13 -21.45
CA ASP A 374 -1.16 28.49 -20.47
C ASP A 374 -1.16 29.99 -20.12
N GLU A 375 -1.29 30.86 -21.13
CA GLU A 375 -1.21 32.32 -21.00
C GLU A 375 0.10 32.79 -20.32
N THR A 376 1.17 32.01 -20.47
CA THR A 376 2.50 32.16 -19.83
C THR A 376 3.05 33.58 -19.93
N VAL A 377 2.80 34.26 -21.05
CA VAL A 377 3.24 35.63 -21.30
C VAL A 377 2.69 36.62 -20.27
N ASN A 378 1.40 36.51 -19.90
CA ASN A 378 0.79 37.42 -18.94
C ASN A 378 1.30 37.13 -17.53
N HIS A 379 1.47 35.86 -17.16
CA HIS A 379 2.06 35.44 -15.88
C HIS A 379 3.50 35.91 -15.73
N ASN A 380 4.32 35.79 -16.78
CA ASN A 380 5.70 36.23 -16.78
C ASN A 380 5.85 37.77 -16.70
N GLU A 381 4.88 38.54 -17.22
CA GLU A 381 4.84 40.00 -17.00
C GLU A 381 4.59 40.35 -15.52
N ILE A 382 3.76 39.57 -14.82
CA ILE A 382 3.54 39.69 -13.37
C ILE A 382 4.81 39.32 -12.60
N ALA A 383 5.41 38.16 -12.90
CA ALA A 383 6.65 37.69 -12.28
C ALA A 383 7.80 38.69 -12.45
N GLU A 384 7.94 39.30 -13.63
CA GLU A 384 8.92 40.38 -13.86
C GLU A 384 8.62 41.62 -13.02
N ALA A 385 7.35 42.05 -12.94
CA ALA A 385 6.96 43.24 -12.21
C ALA A 385 7.19 43.13 -10.70
N ILE A 386 6.90 41.97 -10.11
CA ILE A 386 7.13 41.68 -8.68
C ILE A 386 8.56 41.25 -8.37
N GLY A 387 9.38 41.03 -9.40
CA GLY A 387 10.81 40.76 -9.28
C GLY A 387 11.17 39.32 -8.88
N ALA A 388 10.32 38.35 -9.21
CA ALA A 388 10.58 36.93 -8.96
C ALA A 388 11.79 36.43 -9.76
N SER A 389 12.58 35.54 -9.17
CA SER A 389 13.77 34.93 -9.80
C SER A 389 13.47 33.84 -10.82
N PHE A 390 12.21 33.41 -10.93
CA PHE A 390 11.74 32.36 -11.83
C PHE A 390 10.73 32.90 -12.87
N ARG A 391 10.56 32.18 -13.95
CA ARG A 391 9.54 32.38 -15.00
C ARG A 391 8.82 31.07 -15.26
N PHE A 392 7.64 31.13 -15.86
CA PHE A 392 6.91 29.97 -16.33
C PHE A 392 7.35 29.64 -17.76
N ASN A 393 7.50 28.36 -18.07
CA ASN A 393 7.81 27.87 -19.40
C ASN A 393 6.52 27.62 -20.17
N ASP A 394 6.57 27.79 -21.49
CA ASP A 394 5.44 27.49 -22.37
C ASP A 394 5.58 26.04 -22.85
N ASP A 395 5.41 25.09 -21.93
CA ASP A 395 5.58 23.66 -22.18
C ASP A 395 4.60 22.79 -21.36
N GLN A 396 4.66 21.47 -21.58
CA GLN A 396 4.01 20.47 -20.75
C GLN A 396 5.05 19.47 -20.22
N VAL A 397 5.01 19.20 -18.91
CA VAL A 397 5.80 18.11 -18.32
C VAL A 397 4.97 16.83 -18.34
N THR A 398 5.61 15.74 -18.72
CA THR A 398 5.00 14.40 -18.77
C THR A 398 5.94 13.37 -18.15
N ASP A 399 5.40 12.32 -17.56
CA ASP A 399 6.18 11.21 -17.01
C ASP A 399 5.43 9.89 -17.23
N SER A 400 6.04 8.94 -17.95
CA SER A 400 5.41 7.64 -18.21
C SER A 400 5.53 6.63 -17.07
N GLU A 401 6.40 6.89 -16.09
CA GLU A 401 6.71 5.99 -14.98
C GLU A 401 6.04 6.45 -13.69
N ASN A 402 6.07 7.76 -13.39
CA ASN A 402 5.52 8.36 -12.17
C ASN A 402 4.34 9.28 -12.50
N ASN A 403 3.15 8.71 -12.64
CA ASN A 403 1.94 9.46 -13.00
C ASN A 403 0.66 8.84 -12.42
N ASP A 404 -0.38 9.66 -12.35
CA ASP A 404 -1.72 9.25 -11.93
C ASP A 404 -2.53 8.73 -13.13
N GLY A 405 -2.21 7.51 -13.55
CA GLY A 405 -2.91 6.75 -14.59
C GLY A 405 -2.67 7.19 -16.04
N VAL A 406 -2.18 8.42 -16.28
CA VAL A 406 -1.83 8.93 -17.61
C VAL A 406 -0.57 9.81 -17.57
N PRO A 407 0.33 9.73 -18.58
CA PRO A 407 1.64 10.39 -18.49
C PRO A 407 1.64 11.93 -18.34
N PHE A 408 0.54 12.61 -18.68
CA PHE A 408 0.44 14.07 -18.57
C PHE A 408 -0.07 14.55 -17.19
N VAL A 409 -0.28 13.61 -16.26
CA VAL A 409 -0.59 13.88 -14.85
C VAL A 409 0.54 13.29 -14.00
N PRO A 410 1.77 13.82 -14.09
CA PRO A 410 2.89 13.30 -13.32
C PRO A 410 2.65 13.43 -11.81
N THR A 411 3.24 12.53 -11.05
CA THR A 411 3.29 12.58 -9.59
C THR A 411 4.75 12.68 -9.14
N THR A 412 5.01 13.26 -7.97
CA THR A 412 6.39 13.35 -7.49
C THR A 412 6.53 13.39 -5.98
N THR A 413 7.66 12.86 -5.54
CA THR A 413 8.20 12.92 -4.17
C THR A 413 9.50 13.73 -4.11
N ASN A 414 9.95 14.32 -5.23
CA ASN A 414 11.22 15.01 -5.36
C ASN A 414 11.17 16.41 -4.73
N PHE A 415 11.15 16.43 -3.40
CA PHE A 415 10.99 17.62 -2.56
C PHE A 415 12.33 18.19 -2.10
N ASN A 416 12.44 19.53 -2.09
CA ASN A 416 13.57 20.23 -1.49
C ASN A 416 13.39 20.44 0.02
N GLU A 417 13.25 19.36 0.79
CA GLU A 417 13.03 19.44 2.25
C GLU A 417 14.16 20.17 2.99
N THR A 418 15.38 20.14 2.46
CA THR A 418 16.51 20.86 3.07
C THR A 418 16.41 22.37 2.85
N GLY A 419 15.90 22.81 1.70
CA GLY A 419 15.70 24.23 1.37
C GLY A 419 14.43 24.80 1.98
N PHE A 420 13.36 23.99 2.05
CA PHE A 420 12.01 24.38 2.44
C PHE A 420 11.42 23.38 3.45
N PRO A 421 12.04 23.21 4.63
CA PRO A 421 11.64 22.17 5.60
C PRO A 421 10.22 22.33 6.13
N ASP A 422 9.67 23.54 6.07
CA ASP A 422 8.35 23.84 6.61
C ASP A 422 7.23 23.76 5.54
N PHE A 423 7.53 23.33 4.30
CA PHE A 423 6.58 23.23 3.19
C PHE A 423 5.97 21.83 3.01
N PHE A 424 6.66 20.80 3.48
CA PHE A 424 6.29 19.39 3.36
C PHE A 424 5.80 18.67 4.63
N PRO A 425 5.75 19.28 5.83
CA PRO A 425 4.97 18.80 6.97
C PRO A 425 3.60 18.20 6.59
N ASN A 426 3.36 16.90 6.84
CA ASN A 426 2.03 16.31 6.72
C ASN A 426 1.09 16.85 7.83
N ARG A 427 -0.22 16.94 7.56
CA ARG A 427 -1.25 17.48 8.47
C ARG A 427 -2.65 17.05 8.04
N ASP A 428 -3.65 17.18 8.91
CA ASP A 428 -5.05 16.91 8.57
C ASP A 428 -5.48 17.68 7.31
N GLY A 429 -5.87 16.95 6.27
CA GLY A 429 -6.14 17.44 4.93
C GLY A 429 -7.62 17.46 4.54
N LEU A 430 -7.87 17.55 3.23
CA LEU A 430 -9.17 17.32 2.61
C LEU A 430 -9.40 15.83 2.28
N GLY A 431 -8.35 15.00 2.43
CA GLY A 431 -8.42 13.56 2.31
C GLY A 431 -9.32 12.88 3.34
N LEU A 432 -9.98 11.79 2.91
CA LEU A 432 -10.78 10.95 3.79
C LEU A 432 -9.87 10.03 4.61
N GLU A 433 -9.67 10.35 5.89
CA GLU A 433 -8.99 9.44 6.82
C GLU A 433 -9.92 8.29 7.24
N LEU A 434 -9.56 7.07 6.85
CA LEU A 434 -10.26 5.86 7.25
C LEU A 434 -9.38 5.01 8.16
N ASP A 435 -9.92 4.69 9.32
CA ASP A 435 -9.42 3.63 10.18
C ASP A 435 -9.89 2.27 9.62
N PRO A 436 -8.99 1.41 9.13
CA PRO A 436 -9.35 0.12 8.52
C PRO A 436 -9.97 -0.87 9.52
N SER A 437 -9.81 -0.64 10.83
CA SER A 437 -10.45 -1.48 11.86
C SER A 437 -11.94 -1.15 12.08
N LYS A 438 -12.44 -0.09 11.43
CA LYS A 438 -13.83 0.37 11.54
C LYS A 438 -14.60 0.08 10.26
N SER A 439 -15.92 0.11 10.40
CA SER A 439 -16.85 0.10 9.27
C SER A 439 -17.58 1.43 9.13
N TYR A 440 -18.03 1.72 7.92
CA TYR A 440 -18.59 3.01 7.53
C TYR A 440 -19.90 2.80 6.79
N GLU A 441 -20.98 3.47 7.22
CA GLU A 441 -22.20 3.55 6.42
C GLU A 441 -21.98 4.52 5.24
N VAL A 442 -22.15 4.03 4.02
CA VAL A 442 -21.94 4.78 2.77
C VAL A 442 -23.09 4.55 1.80
N ASP A 443 -23.40 5.55 0.98
CA ASP A 443 -24.40 5.44 -0.08
C ASP A 443 -23.72 5.05 -1.41
N VAL A 444 -24.15 3.98 -2.06
CA VAL A 444 -23.65 3.64 -3.40
C VAL A 444 -24.27 4.59 -4.43
N VAL A 445 -23.43 5.44 -5.02
CA VAL A 445 -23.86 6.50 -5.93
C VAL A 445 -23.68 6.15 -7.41
N ASP A 446 -22.80 5.21 -7.73
CA ASP A 446 -22.59 4.70 -9.09
C ASP A 446 -22.01 3.28 -9.04
N VAL A 447 -22.41 2.43 -9.98
CA VAL A 447 -21.86 1.07 -10.15
C VAL A 447 -21.17 1.03 -11.50
N THR A 448 -19.85 0.85 -11.49
CA THR A 448 -19.04 0.90 -12.72
C THR A 448 -19.17 -0.40 -13.49
N ASP A 449 -18.98 -1.52 -12.80
CA ASP A 449 -19.08 -2.89 -13.31
C ASP A 449 -19.39 -3.86 -12.15
N GLY A 450 -19.05 -5.15 -12.31
CA GLY A 450 -19.36 -6.20 -11.34
C GLY A 450 -18.53 -6.17 -10.05
N ASP A 451 -17.38 -5.50 -10.06
CA ASP A 451 -16.43 -5.49 -8.94
C ASP A 451 -15.98 -4.07 -8.54
N THR A 452 -16.51 -3.03 -9.18
CA THR A 452 -16.15 -1.64 -8.89
C THR A 452 -17.38 -0.75 -8.74
N ALA A 453 -17.45 -0.01 -7.62
CA ALA A 453 -18.55 0.91 -7.30
C ALA A 453 -18.04 2.21 -6.66
N ASN A 454 -18.75 3.33 -6.90
CA ASN A 454 -18.50 4.60 -6.22
C ASN A 454 -19.45 4.75 -5.02
N VAL A 455 -18.89 5.08 -3.86
CA VAL A 455 -19.61 5.23 -2.60
C VAL A 455 -19.46 6.65 -2.07
N GLN A 456 -20.50 7.18 -1.47
CA GLN A 456 -20.52 8.50 -0.85
C GLN A 456 -20.57 8.36 0.68
N PHE A 457 -19.59 8.95 1.36
CA PHE A 457 -19.54 9.05 2.81
C PHE A 457 -20.50 10.13 3.32
N SER A 458 -20.81 10.07 4.62
CA SER A 458 -21.77 10.99 5.26
C SER A 458 -21.40 12.48 5.15
N GLU A 459 -20.12 12.78 4.94
CA GLU A 459 -19.56 14.12 4.78
C GLU A 459 -19.67 14.64 3.34
N GLY A 460 -20.05 13.78 2.39
CA GLY A 460 -20.27 14.10 0.98
C GLY A 460 -19.15 13.65 0.05
N THR A 461 -17.99 13.26 0.58
CA THR A 461 -16.86 12.70 -0.18
C THR A 461 -17.27 11.44 -0.91
N VAL A 462 -16.89 11.33 -2.18
CA VAL A 462 -17.14 10.16 -3.03
C VAL A 462 -15.83 9.45 -3.28
N GLU A 463 -15.81 8.14 -3.05
CA GLU A 463 -14.65 7.27 -3.21
C GLU A 463 -15.00 6.10 -4.12
N THR A 464 -14.03 5.62 -4.90
CA THR A 464 -14.18 4.38 -5.67
C THR A 464 -13.71 3.20 -4.83
N VAL A 465 -14.55 2.18 -4.73
CA VAL A 465 -14.27 0.91 -4.06
C VAL A 465 -14.04 -0.17 -5.12
N ARG A 466 -12.88 -0.82 -5.10
CA ARG A 466 -12.67 -2.15 -5.69
C ARG A 466 -13.15 -3.16 -4.65
N ILE A 467 -14.17 -3.90 -5.02
CA ILE A 467 -14.80 -4.92 -4.20
C ILE A 467 -13.80 -6.08 -4.11
N VAL A 468 -13.21 -6.26 -2.94
CA VAL A 468 -12.02 -7.10 -2.77
C VAL A 468 -12.36 -8.60 -2.84
N GLY A 469 -11.44 -9.41 -3.35
CA GLY A 469 -11.59 -10.87 -3.45
C GLY A 469 -12.41 -11.37 -4.64
N ILE A 470 -12.92 -10.47 -5.48
CA ILE A 470 -13.69 -10.83 -6.67
C ILE A 470 -13.08 -10.21 -7.92
N ASP A 471 -13.27 -10.90 -9.03
CA ASP A 471 -13.01 -10.38 -10.37
C ASP A 471 -14.17 -10.76 -11.30
N THR A 472 -14.75 -9.75 -11.94
CA THR A 472 -15.87 -9.94 -12.87
C THR A 472 -15.42 -9.78 -14.31
N PRO A 473 -16.05 -10.49 -15.27
CA PRO A 473 -15.67 -10.34 -16.66
C PRO A 473 -15.75 -8.88 -17.12
N GLU A 474 -14.71 -8.45 -17.82
CA GLU A 474 -14.53 -7.07 -18.26
C GLU A 474 -15.68 -6.59 -19.15
N THR A 475 -16.18 -5.36 -18.96
CA THR A 475 -17.26 -4.80 -19.79
C THR A 475 -16.72 -3.92 -20.95
N GLY A 476 -17.59 -3.46 -21.86
CA GLY A 476 -17.20 -2.50 -22.90
C GLY A 476 -16.27 -3.05 -23.99
N SER A 477 -15.12 -2.39 -24.23
CA SER A 477 -14.15 -2.77 -25.27
C SER A 477 -12.82 -3.31 -24.72
N THR A 478 -12.72 -3.47 -23.40
CA THR A 478 -11.56 -4.08 -22.75
C THR A 478 -11.46 -5.55 -23.16
N ASP A 479 -10.26 -6.00 -23.51
CA ASP A 479 -10.00 -7.40 -23.82
C ASP A 479 -9.81 -8.18 -22.50
N GLU A 480 -10.35 -9.39 -22.44
CA GLU A 480 -10.31 -10.26 -21.26
C GLU A 480 -9.07 -11.16 -21.26
N ARG A 481 -8.55 -11.46 -20.07
CA ARG A 481 -7.50 -12.46 -19.87
C ARG A 481 -8.11 -13.85 -19.64
N LEU A 482 -8.37 -14.56 -20.73
CA LEU A 482 -9.00 -15.88 -20.68
C LEU A 482 -8.22 -16.93 -19.86
N GLN A 483 -6.93 -16.72 -19.65
CA GLN A 483 -6.08 -17.58 -18.85
C GLN A 483 -6.56 -17.70 -17.39
N GLU A 484 -7.24 -16.67 -16.89
CA GLU A 484 -7.73 -16.56 -15.51
C GLU A 484 -9.09 -17.29 -15.31
N TYR A 485 -9.81 -17.61 -16.39
CA TYR A 485 -11.18 -18.13 -16.31
C TYR A 485 -11.25 -19.65 -16.59
N GLU A 486 -11.33 -20.48 -15.54
CA GLU A 486 -11.26 -21.95 -15.70
C GLU A 486 -12.25 -22.51 -16.73
N GLY A 487 -11.70 -23.21 -17.73
CA GLY A 487 -12.47 -23.83 -18.81
C GLY A 487 -13.19 -22.89 -19.79
N ILE A 488 -12.93 -21.57 -19.78
CA ILE A 488 -13.59 -20.60 -20.68
C ILE A 488 -12.62 -20.11 -21.78
N ASP A 489 -12.75 -20.68 -22.98
CA ASP A 489 -11.95 -20.31 -24.16
C ASP A 489 -12.64 -19.30 -25.12
N ASP A 490 -13.92 -18.98 -24.90
CA ASP A 490 -14.74 -18.15 -25.80
C ASP A 490 -14.89 -16.72 -25.26
N GLY A 491 -13.87 -15.89 -25.48
CA GLY A 491 -13.88 -14.48 -25.07
C GLY A 491 -15.11 -13.67 -25.50
N PRO A 492 -15.61 -13.79 -26.74
CA PRO A 492 -16.88 -13.17 -27.11
C PRO A 492 -18.08 -13.63 -26.26
N ALA A 493 -18.14 -14.90 -25.86
CA ALA A 493 -19.22 -15.39 -24.99
C ALA A 493 -19.05 -14.91 -23.54
N LEU A 494 -17.82 -14.85 -23.04
CA LEU A 494 -17.52 -14.28 -21.72
C LEU A 494 -17.84 -12.78 -21.68
N LYS A 495 -17.58 -12.06 -22.77
CA LYS A 495 -17.99 -10.65 -22.92
C LYS A 495 -19.50 -10.45 -22.89
N ASP A 496 -20.26 -11.38 -23.48
CA ASP A 496 -21.73 -11.36 -23.37
C ASP A 496 -22.19 -11.58 -21.91
N LYS A 497 -21.41 -12.30 -21.09
CA LYS A 497 -21.68 -12.53 -19.65
C LYS A 497 -21.28 -11.34 -18.77
N ALA A 498 -20.28 -10.56 -19.16
CA ALA A 498 -19.87 -9.34 -18.47
C ALA A 498 -21.04 -8.35 -18.26
N ASP A 499 -21.85 -8.14 -19.30
CA ASP A 499 -23.03 -7.27 -19.22
C ASP A 499 -24.07 -7.78 -18.21
N ASP A 500 -24.18 -9.11 -18.02
CA ASP A 500 -25.09 -9.72 -17.05
C ASP A 500 -24.53 -9.62 -15.61
N ALA A 501 -23.22 -9.77 -15.41
CA ALA A 501 -22.55 -9.58 -14.12
C ALA A 501 -22.65 -8.12 -13.63
N ALA A 502 -22.39 -7.15 -14.51
CA ALA A 502 -22.56 -5.74 -14.19
C ALA A 502 -24.03 -5.38 -13.90
N ALA A 503 -24.98 -6.01 -14.60
CA ALA A 503 -26.40 -5.85 -14.30
C ALA A 503 -26.79 -6.43 -12.93
N TYR A 504 -26.20 -7.57 -12.54
CA TYR A 504 -26.37 -8.14 -11.21
C TYR A 504 -25.88 -7.18 -10.13
N ALA A 505 -24.67 -6.62 -10.27
CA ALA A 505 -24.14 -5.60 -9.37
C ALA A 505 -25.06 -4.38 -9.25
N GLY A 506 -25.51 -3.85 -10.39
CA GLY A 506 -26.46 -2.73 -10.41
C GLY A 506 -27.79 -3.05 -9.72
N ASP A 507 -28.29 -4.29 -9.83
CA ASP A 507 -29.53 -4.72 -9.18
C ASP A 507 -29.37 -4.91 -7.65
N GLN A 508 -28.15 -5.22 -7.16
CA GLN A 508 -27.87 -5.40 -5.73
C GLN A 508 -27.42 -4.12 -5.01
N LEU A 509 -26.62 -3.28 -5.69
CA LEU A 509 -25.89 -2.17 -5.05
C LEU A 509 -26.44 -0.79 -5.40
N ALA A 510 -27.02 -0.57 -6.58
CA ALA A 510 -27.33 0.79 -7.02
C ALA A 510 -28.42 1.46 -6.16
N ASP A 511 -28.18 2.71 -5.77
CA ASP A 511 -29.04 3.51 -4.88
C ASP A 511 -29.26 2.88 -3.47
N GLU A 512 -28.44 1.91 -3.06
CA GLU A 512 -28.48 1.31 -1.72
C GLU A 512 -27.49 1.99 -0.75
N THR A 513 -27.83 1.97 0.54
CA THR A 513 -26.91 2.31 1.62
C THR A 513 -26.31 1.01 2.14
N VAL A 514 -24.99 0.92 2.14
CA VAL A 514 -24.22 -0.27 2.52
C VAL A 514 -23.27 0.04 3.66
N THR A 515 -22.82 -1.02 4.36
CA THR A 515 -21.73 -0.90 5.32
C THR A 515 -20.43 -1.32 4.64
N LEU A 516 -19.50 -0.38 4.49
CA LEU A 516 -18.15 -0.60 3.98
C LEU A 516 -17.23 -1.03 5.12
N SER A 517 -16.46 -2.10 4.91
CA SER A 517 -15.40 -2.57 5.82
C SER A 517 -14.18 -3.07 5.06
N PHE A 518 -13.07 -3.26 5.76
CA PHE A 518 -11.75 -3.59 5.20
C PHE A 518 -11.21 -4.91 5.75
N ASP A 519 -10.37 -5.60 4.97
CA ASP A 519 -9.61 -6.76 5.44
C ASP A 519 -8.30 -6.29 6.11
N GLU A 520 -7.87 -6.99 7.17
CA GLU A 520 -6.62 -6.63 7.87
C GLU A 520 -5.35 -7.09 7.15
N ASN A 521 -5.47 -8.05 6.21
CA ASN A 521 -4.38 -8.57 5.40
C ASN A 521 -4.23 -7.81 4.08
N GLU A 522 -5.18 -6.95 3.74
CA GLU A 522 -5.16 -6.12 2.54
C GLU A 522 -4.83 -4.66 2.90
N PRO A 523 -4.13 -3.92 2.02
CA PRO A 523 -3.98 -2.49 2.20
C PRO A 523 -5.33 -1.79 2.08
N LEU A 524 -5.48 -0.63 2.72
CA LEU A 524 -6.71 0.18 2.65
C LEU A 524 -7.07 0.55 1.20
N ARG A 525 -6.05 0.85 0.39
CA ARG A 525 -6.17 1.22 -1.03
C ARG A 525 -5.27 0.34 -1.88
N GLY A 526 -5.76 -0.03 -3.07
CA GLY A 526 -4.96 -0.73 -4.07
C GLY A 526 -4.08 0.22 -4.88
N ASN A 527 -3.30 -0.34 -5.81
CA ASN A 527 -2.31 0.39 -6.64
C ASN A 527 -2.87 1.53 -7.50
N PHE A 528 -4.19 1.62 -7.65
CA PHE A 528 -4.88 2.67 -8.41
C PHE A 528 -5.61 3.68 -7.49
N GLY A 529 -5.25 3.75 -6.21
CA GLY A 529 -5.86 4.65 -5.23
C GLY A 529 -7.28 4.26 -4.79
N ARG A 530 -7.90 3.25 -5.39
CA ARG A 530 -9.24 2.74 -5.01
C ARG A 530 -9.22 2.08 -3.63
N LEU A 531 -10.25 2.30 -2.83
CA LEU A 531 -10.47 1.56 -1.58
C LEU A 531 -10.65 0.06 -1.86
N LEU A 532 -10.04 -0.82 -1.06
CA LEU A 532 -10.25 -2.28 -1.13
C LEU A 532 -11.25 -2.70 -0.06
N GLY A 533 -12.49 -2.99 -0.45
CA GLY A 533 -13.59 -3.06 0.52
C GLY A 533 -14.54 -4.24 0.37
N PHE A 534 -15.16 -4.59 1.48
CA PHE A 534 -16.37 -5.41 1.54
C PHE A 534 -17.61 -4.52 1.64
N LEU A 535 -18.67 -4.89 0.93
CA LEU A 535 -19.94 -4.17 0.95
C LEU A 535 -21.04 -5.05 1.58
N GLU A 536 -21.35 -4.80 2.85
CA GLU A 536 -22.47 -5.47 3.54
C GLU A 536 -23.79 -4.73 3.24
N LEU A 537 -24.77 -5.47 2.72
CA LEU A 537 -26.10 -4.98 2.38
C LEU A 537 -27.00 -4.83 3.62
N SER A 538 -28.08 -4.07 3.48
CA SER A 538 -29.00 -3.77 4.60
C SER A 538 -29.71 -4.98 5.24
N ASP A 539 -29.72 -6.14 4.57
CA ASP A 539 -30.24 -7.40 5.12
C ASP A 539 -29.17 -8.28 5.78
N GLY A 540 -27.92 -7.82 5.79
CA GLY A 540 -26.76 -8.44 6.42
C GLY A 540 -25.99 -9.42 5.54
N SER A 541 -26.32 -9.57 4.25
CA SER A 541 -25.46 -10.32 3.32
C SER A 541 -24.31 -9.45 2.81
N VAL A 542 -23.16 -10.07 2.54
CA VAL A 542 -22.01 -9.39 1.93
C VAL A 542 -22.06 -9.59 0.42
N TYR A 543 -21.99 -8.49 -0.34
CA TYR A 543 -22.07 -8.54 -1.81
C TYR A 543 -20.92 -9.37 -2.42
N ASN A 544 -19.70 -9.21 -1.91
CA ASN A 544 -18.50 -9.96 -2.33
C ASN A 544 -18.76 -11.48 -2.30
N GLU A 545 -19.37 -11.99 -1.23
CA GLU A 545 -19.74 -13.41 -1.11
C GLU A 545 -20.86 -13.79 -2.09
N SER A 546 -21.90 -12.95 -2.16
CA SER A 546 -23.12 -13.23 -2.91
C SER A 546 -22.88 -13.33 -4.42
N VAL A 547 -22.01 -12.48 -4.97
CA VAL A 547 -21.70 -12.46 -6.40
C VAL A 547 -20.92 -13.70 -6.85
N ILE A 548 -20.08 -14.27 -5.97
CA ILE A 548 -19.38 -15.54 -6.21
C ILE A 548 -20.36 -16.71 -6.08
N GLU A 549 -21.18 -16.73 -5.01
CA GLU A 549 -22.18 -17.79 -4.78
C GLU A 549 -23.16 -17.91 -5.97
N ASP A 550 -23.58 -16.78 -6.55
CA ASP A 550 -24.47 -16.75 -7.72
C ASP A 550 -23.73 -16.94 -9.07
N GLY A 551 -22.40 -17.09 -9.04
CA GLY A 551 -21.56 -17.42 -10.19
C GLY A 551 -21.27 -16.26 -11.16
N TRP A 552 -21.34 -15.01 -10.71
CA TRP A 552 -21.07 -13.84 -11.57
C TRP A 552 -19.64 -13.31 -11.51
N ALA A 553 -18.84 -13.81 -10.57
CA ALA A 553 -17.42 -13.48 -10.41
C ALA A 553 -16.58 -14.75 -10.26
N ARG A 554 -15.31 -14.67 -10.64
CA ARG A 554 -14.27 -15.57 -10.13
C ARG A 554 -13.69 -15.00 -8.83
N VAL A 555 -13.08 -15.85 -8.03
CA VAL A 555 -12.21 -15.41 -6.94
C VAL A 555 -10.97 -14.76 -7.55
N TYR A 556 -10.59 -13.63 -6.96
CA TYR A 556 -9.29 -13.01 -7.22
C TYR A 556 -8.33 -13.49 -6.12
N ASP A 557 -7.31 -14.27 -6.48
CA ASP A 557 -6.39 -14.84 -5.52
C ASP A 557 -5.49 -13.73 -4.94
N SER A 558 -5.74 -13.35 -3.69
CA SER A 558 -4.95 -12.36 -2.95
C SER A 558 -4.68 -12.83 -1.52
N GLY A 559 -4.02 -12.01 -0.69
CA GLY A 559 -3.78 -12.32 0.73
C GLY A 559 -5.02 -12.27 1.62
N LEU A 560 -6.21 -12.16 1.04
CA LEU A 560 -7.49 -11.95 1.70
C LEU A 560 -7.80 -13.02 2.76
N GLY A 561 -8.32 -12.60 3.92
CA GLY A 561 -8.67 -13.52 5.01
C GLY A 561 -9.82 -14.48 4.67
N THR A 562 -10.76 -14.07 3.81
CA THR A 562 -11.91 -14.88 3.36
C THR A 562 -11.65 -15.65 2.06
N HIS A 563 -10.42 -15.64 1.55
CA HIS A 563 -10.05 -16.23 0.27
C HIS A 563 -10.52 -17.68 0.11
N ASP A 564 -10.16 -18.55 1.06
CA ASP A 564 -10.43 -19.98 0.94
C ASP A 564 -11.94 -20.30 1.07
N GLU A 565 -12.70 -19.47 1.78
CA GLU A 565 -14.16 -19.56 1.84
C GLU A 565 -14.79 -19.18 0.48
N TYR A 566 -14.21 -18.20 -0.21
CA TYR A 566 -14.66 -17.79 -1.55
C TYR A 566 -14.37 -18.86 -2.60
N LEU A 567 -13.25 -19.57 -2.51
CA LEU A 567 -12.96 -20.70 -3.41
C LEU A 567 -14.00 -21.83 -3.28
N ASP A 568 -14.52 -22.11 -2.09
CA ASP A 568 -15.61 -23.09 -1.91
C ASP A 568 -16.91 -22.65 -2.60
N LEU A 569 -17.22 -21.35 -2.55
CA LEU A 569 -18.38 -20.77 -3.22
C LEU A 569 -18.22 -20.85 -4.74
N GLU A 570 -17.06 -20.49 -5.26
CA GLU A 570 -16.77 -20.57 -6.69
C GLU A 570 -16.84 -22.02 -7.17
N ALA A 571 -16.21 -22.96 -6.46
CA ALA A 571 -16.28 -24.38 -6.80
C ALA A 571 -17.74 -24.87 -6.84
N THR A 572 -18.58 -24.39 -5.92
CA THR A 572 -20.02 -24.71 -5.90
C THR A 572 -20.75 -24.12 -7.11
N ALA A 573 -20.47 -22.86 -7.48
CA ALA A 573 -21.07 -22.19 -8.63
C ALA A 573 -20.63 -22.85 -9.96
N ARG A 574 -19.34 -23.23 -10.06
CA ARG A 574 -18.78 -24.00 -11.17
C ARG A 574 -19.49 -25.34 -11.34
N ASP A 575 -19.61 -26.12 -10.26
CA ASP A 575 -20.30 -27.42 -10.27
C ASP A 575 -21.80 -27.33 -10.64
N ALA A 576 -22.41 -26.17 -10.40
CA ALA A 576 -23.82 -25.89 -10.68
C ALA A 576 -24.07 -25.36 -12.10
N ASP A 577 -23.02 -25.04 -12.87
CA ASP A 577 -23.08 -24.29 -14.13
C ASP A 577 -23.78 -22.91 -13.93
N ASP A 578 -23.55 -22.20 -12.82
CA ASP A 578 -24.20 -20.93 -12.53
C ASP A 578 -23.47 -19.73 -13.16
N GLY A 579 -24.21 -18.68 -13.53
CA GLY A 579 -23.68 -17.41 -14.03
C GLY A 579 -22.70 -17.52 -15.23
N ILE A 580 -21.46 -17.11 -15.03
CA ILE A 580 -20.37 -17.15 -16.03
C ILE A 580 -19.92 -18.59 -16.31
N TRP A 581 -20.10 -19.50 -15.35
CA TRP A 581 -19.66 -20.89 -15.46
C TRP A 581 -20.53 -21.73 -16.41
N GLU A 582 -21.70 -21.24 -16.83
CA GLU A 582 -22.53 -21.85 -17.88
C GLU A 582 -21.78 -22.11 -19.21
N ILE A 583 -20.71 -21.35 -19.46
CA ILE A 583 -19.88 -21.46 -20.68
C ILE A 583 -18.52 -22.11 -20.43
N SER A 584 -18.25 -22.57 -19.20
CA SER A 584 -17.03 -23.30 -18.84
C SER A 584 -17.11 -24.78 -19.27
N ASP A 585 -16.04 -25.30 -19.87
CA ASP A 585 -15.87 -26.72 -20.17
C ASP A 585 -14.38 -27.11 -20.06
N PRO A 586 -13.83 -27.27 -18.83
CA PRO A 586 -12.42 -27.61 -18.61
C PRO A 586 -12.02 -28.93 -19.29
N ALA A 587 -12.97 -29.87 -19.41
CA ALA A 587 -12.73 -31.14 -20.09
C ALA A 587 -12.55 -31.00 -21.62
N SER A 588 -12.86 -29.84 -22.18
CA SER A 588 -12.67 -29.49 -23.58
C SER A 588 -11.45 -28.61 -23.85
N THR A 589 -10.79 -28.11 -22.79
CA THR A 589 -9.58 -27.27 -22.89
C THR A 589 -8.50 -28.00 -23.70
N PRO A 590 -8.00 -27.40 -24.79
CA PRO A 590 -6.94 -28.01 -25.59
C PRO A 590 -5.61 -28.06 -24.81
N ALA A 591 -4.90 -29.19 -24.89
CA ALA A 591 -3.52 -29.25 -24.43
C ALA A 591 -2.64 -28.22 -25.17
N VAL A 592 -1.98 -27.35 -24.40
CA VAL A 592 -0.99 -26.36 -24.84
C VAL A 592 0.36 -26.64 -24.18
N GLY A 593 1.46 -26.11 -24.72
CA GLY A 593 2.78 -26.14 -24.06
C GLY A 593 3.43 -27.50 -23.78
N ASP A 594 2.83 -28.63 -24.20
CA ASP A 594 3.28 -29.98 -23.84
C ASP A 594 4.30 -30.59 -24.83
N ASP A 595 5.34 -29.84 -25.16
CA ASP A 595 6.45 -30.31 -26.01
C ASP A 595 7.60 -30.90 -25.15
N PRO A 596 8.50 -31.73 -25.73
CA PRO A 596 9.66 -32.23 -24.99
C PRO A 596 10.54 -31.10 -24.43
N VAL A 597 11.03 -31.28 -23.20
CA VAL A 597 11.84 -30.28 -22.49
C VAL A 597 13.26 -30.27 -23.07
N ASN A 598 13.56 -29.29 -23.92
CA ASN A 598 14.88 -29.15 -24.55
C ASN A 598 15.74 -28.05 -23.91
N SER A 599 15.10 -27.10 -23.22
CA SER A 599 15.74 -26.01 -22.50
C SER A 599 14.81 -25.52 -21.39
N LEU A 600 15.38 -24.99 -20.34
CA LEU A 600 14.69 -24.27 -19.26
C LEU A 600 15.31 -22.87 -19.10
N PHE A 601 14.57 -21.98 -18.47
CA PHE A 601 15.07 -20.70 -17.94
C PHE A 601 14.75 -20.62 -16.45
N PHE A 602 15.46 -19.77 -15.72
CA PHE A 602 15.26 -19.57 -14.30
C PHE A 602 15.40 -18.09 -13.97
N PRO A 603 14.34 -17.39 -13.53
CA PRO A 603 14.41 -16.01 -13.04
C PRO A 603 15.19 -15.93 -11.72
N GLU A 604 16.07 -14.93 -11.64
CA GLU A 604 16.89 -14.57 -10.46
C GLU A 604 17.32 -15.74 -9.56
N PRO A 605 17.97 -16.77 -10.12
CA PRO A 605 17.99 -18.06 -9.46
C PRO A 605 18.96 -18.14 -8.30
N VAL A 606 18.54 -18.81 -7.23
CA VAL A 606 19.42 -19.20 -6.12
C VAL A 606 19.92 -20.63 -6.31
N GLU A 607 21.21 -20.89 -6.09
CA GLU A 607 21.77 -22.23 -6.16
C GLU A 607 21.10 -23.14 -5.10
N VAL A 608 20.69 -24.34 -5.52
CA VAL A 608 20.04 -25.33 -4.65
C VAL A 608 21.00 -26.44 -4.22
N THR A 609 20.61 -27.21 -3.21
CA THR A 609 21.32 -28.39 -2.72
C THR A 609 20.38 -29.57 -2.59
N GLY A 610 20.89 -30.79 -2.81
CA GLY A 610 20.11 -32.01 -2.61
C GLY A 610 20.85 -33.27 -3.06
N PRO A 611 20.28 -34.45 -2.77
CA PRO A 611 20.87 -35.74 -3.15
C PRO A 611 20.79 -35.97 -4.68
N ASP A 612 19.71 -35.52 -5.30
CA ASP A 612 19.41 -35.73 -6.71
C ASP A 612 19.28 -34.36 -7.42
N VAL A 613 20.11 -34.12 -8.43
CA VAL A 613 20.18 -32.81 -9.13
C VAL A 613 19.91 -33.02 -10.62
N PRO A 614 18.63 -32.99 -11.06
CA PRO A 614 18.27 -33.22 -12.46
C PRO A 614 18.68 -32.07 -13.40
N VAL A 615 18.74 -30.82 -12.90
CA VAL A 615 19.03 -29.63 -13.70
C VAL A 615 20.14 -28.81 -13.06
N LYS A 616 21.09 -28.38 -13.89
CA LYS A 616 22.19 -27.48 -13.51
C LYS A 616 22.24 -26.31 -14.48
N SER A 617 22.87 -25.22 -14.09
CA SER A 617 23.28 -24.17 -15.02
C SER A 617 24.27 -24.72 -16.07
N GLU A 618 24.53 -23.96 -17.13
CA GLU A 618 25.60 -24.30 -18.09
C GLU A 618 27.01 -24.26 -17.46
N SER A 619 27.17 -23.54 -16.35
CA SER A 619 28.42 -23.46 -15.57
C SER A 619 28.55 -24.56 -14.50
N GLY A 620 27.45 -25.23 -14.15
CA GLY A 620 27.40 -26.44 -13.34
C GLY A 620 26.88 -26.27 -11.92
N GLU A 621 26.43 -25.07 -11.54
CA GLU A 621 25.64 -24.81 -10.32
C GLU A 621 24.30 -25.56 -10.39
N ALA A 622 23.81 -26.07 -9.26
CA ALA A 622 22.53 -26.78 -9.22
C ALA A 622 21.35 -25.79 -9.24
N LEU A 623 20.35 -26.04 -10.09
CA LEU A 623 19.15 -25.20 -10.24
C LEU A 623 17.88 -25.92 -9.81
N VAL A 624 17.85 -27.26 -9.88
CA VAL A 624 16.75 -28.08 -9.35
C VAL A 624 17.35 -29.23 -8.57
N ALA A 625 16.81 -29.50 -7.39
CA ALA A 625 17.16 -30.66 -6.58
C ALA A 625 15.93 -31.35 -6.01
N LEU A 626 15.98 -32.68 -5.96
CA LEU A 626 14.89 -33.55 -5.52
C LEU A 626 15.30 -34.34 -4.28
N ASP A 627 14.38 -34.54 -3.35
CA ASP A 627 14.42 -35.55 -2.31
C ASP A 627 13.18 -36.44 -2.44
N THR A 628 13.31 -37.49 -3.26
CA THR A 628 12.25 -38.47 -3.50
C THR A 628 11.91 -39.33 -2.28
N ASP A 629 12.76 -39.37 -1.24
CA ASP A 629 12.42 -40.06 0.01
C ASP A 629 11.47 -39.20 0.89
N ALA A 630 11.48 -37.88 0.70
CA ALA A 630 10.63 -36.91 1.41
C ALA A 630 9.47 -36.36 0.55
N ASN A 631 9.41 -36.70 -0.74
CA ASN A 631 8.48 -36.14 -1.73
C ASN A 631 8.61 -34.61 -1.89
N VAL A 632 9.84 -34.09 -1.78
CA VAL A 632 10.12 -32.65 -1.85
C VAL A 632 11.04 -32.31 -3.02
N ALA A 633 10.78 -31.21 -3.72
CA ALA A 633 11.75 -30.56 -4.59
C ALA A 633 11.99 -29.10 -4.22
N VAL A 634 13.19 -28.64 -4.54
CA VAL A 634 13.55 -27.22 -4.52
C VAL A 634 13.94 -26.80 -5.94
N VAL A 635 13.35 -25.71 -6.41
CA VAL A 635 13.62 -25.08 -7.70
C VAL A 635 14.17 -23.70 -7.40
N GLY A 636 15.38 -23.43 -7.85
CA GLY A 636 16.03 -22.15 -7.59
C GLY A 636 15.54 -21.05 -8.49
N GLY A 637 14.24 -20.84 -8.69
CA GLY A 637 13.69 -19.65 -9.35
C GLY A 637 12.18 -19.75 -9.63
N PRO A 638 11.44 -18.61 -9.62
CA PRO A 638 10.00 -18.54 -9.88
C PRO A 638 9.64 -18.67 -11.37
N PHE A 639 10.12 -19.72 -12.05
CA PHE A 639 10.03 -19.85 -13.51
C PHE A 639 8.63 -20.04 -14.15
N ILE A 640 7.55 -20.09 -13.36
CA ILE A 640 6.15 -20.18 -13.85
C ILE A 640 5.43 -18.83 -13.85
N GLU A 641 6.12 -17.76 -13.45
CA GLU A 641 5.62 -16.41 -13.43
C GLU A 641 5.21 -15.93 -14.83
N GLU A 642 4.01 -15.38 -14.94
CA GLU A 642 3.39 -15.05 -16.22
C GLU A 642 3.97 -13.80 -16.89
N ASN A 643 4.66 -12.92 -16.16
CA ASN A 643 5.31 -11.74 -16.74
C ASN A 643 6.39 -12.10 -17.80
N PHE A 644 6.83 -13.36 -17.84
CA PHE A 644 7.72 -13.87 -18.87
C PHE A 644 6.98 -14.21 -20.17
N GLU A 645 5.66 -14.35 -20.14
CA GLU A 645 4.84 -14.69 -21.27
C GLU A 645 4.71 -13.55 -22.26
N SER A 646 4.72 -13.88 -23.56
CA SER A 646 4.63 -12.85 -24.60
C SER A 646 3.26 -12.16 -24.65
N GLY A 647 2.22 -12.80 -24.10
CA GLY A 647 0.89 -12.20 -23.94
C GLY A 647 0.86 -11.06 -22.93
N GLU A 648 1.69 -11.16 -21.89
CA GLU A 648 1.86 -10.15 -20.84
C GLU A 648 2.95 -9.11 -21.17
N GLY A 649 3.43 -9.08 -22.42
CA GLY A 649 4.52 -8.18 -22.84
C GLY A 649 5.93 -8.66 -22.49
N GLY A 650 6.04 -9.86 -21.91
CA GLY A 650 7.29 -10.51 -21.58
C GLY A 650 8.14 -10.99 -22.77
N PRO A 651 9.36 -11.49 -22.50
CA PRO A 651 10.27 -12.01 -23.52
C PRO A 651 9.76 -13.24 -24.29
N GLY A 652 8.74 -13.93 -23.77
CA GLY A 652 8.10 -15.12 -24.33
C GLY A 652 8.85 -16.41 -24.03
N ILE A 653 8.12 -17.43 -23.56
CA ILE A 653 8.73 -18.68 -23.07
C ILE A 653 8.38 -19.93 -23.86
N ASP A 654 7.64 -19.83 -24.98
CA ASP A 654 7.22 -20.95 -25.85
C ASP A 654 8.33 -21.96 -26.22
N SER A 655 9.59 -21.54 -26.22
CA SER A 655 10.73 -22.41 -26.57
C SER A 655 11.30 -23.20 -25.39
N PHE A 656 10.84 -22.93 -24.17
CA PHE A 656 11.27 -23.56 -22.93
C PHE A 656 10.20 -24.51 -22.42
N GLY A 657 10.60 -25.71 -22.00
CA GLY A 657 9.67 -26.73 -21.53
C GLY A 657 9.36 -26.61 -20.04
N VAL A 658 9.06 -25.40 -19.55
CA VAL A 658 8.87 -25.13 -18.11
C VAL A 658 7.68 -25.90 -17.54
N TYR A 659 6.51 -25.72 -18.15
CA TYR A 659 5.28 -26.34 -17.67
C TYR A 659 5.30 -27.88 -17.67
N PRO A 660 5.69 -28.57 -18.77
CA PRO A 660 5.84 -30.03 -18.73
C PRO A 660 6.94 -30.47 -17.75
N PHE A 661 8.03 -29.72 -17.61
CA PHE A 661 9.07 -30.07 -16.63
C PHE A 661 8.56 -30.03 -15.19
N LEU A 662 7.94 -28.93 -14.77
CA LEU A 662 7.39 -28.79 -13.42
C LEU A 662 6.35 -29.87 -13.16
N THR A 663 5.45 -30.10 -14.11
CA THR A 663 4.38 -31.11 -14.00
C THR A 663 4.94 -32.53 -13.89
N ASN A 664 5.99 -32.86 -14.65
CA ASN A 664 6.68 -34.15 -14.48
C ASN A 664 7.40 -34.27 -13.13
N VAL A 665 7.95 -33.18 -12.58
CA VAL A 665 8.55 -33.18 -11.23
C VAL A 665 7.49 -33.45 -10.17
N LEU A 666 6.34 -32.76 -10.26
CA LEU A 666 5.20 -32.94 -9.37
C LEU A 666 4.74 -34.41 -9.35
N ASP A 667 4.51 -35.00 -10.52
CA ASP A 667 4.07 -36.41 -10.70
C ASP A 667 5.15 -37.43 -10.31
N THR A 668 6.44 -37.10 -10.46
CA THR A 668 7.53 -37.99 -10.05
C THR A 668 7.62 -38.13 -8.51
N LEU A 669 7.22 -37.10 -7.77
CA LEU A 669 7.38 -37.04 -6.32
C LEU A 669 6.18 -37.58 -5.55
N GLY A 670 4.97 -37.43 -6.07
CA GLY A 670 3.75 -37.77 -5.34
C GLY A 670 2.77 -38.65 -6.12
N ASP A 671 1.84 -39.26 -5.40
CA ASP A 671 0.75 -40.08 -5.94
C ASP A 671 -0.61 -39.37 -5.85
N GLY A 672 -0.61 -38.05 -5.58
CA GLY A 672 -1.81 -37.24 -5.35
C GLY A 672 -2.74 -37.18 -6.56
N VAL A 673 -4.05 -37.03 -6.30
CA VAL A 673 -5.08 -36.94 -7.33
C VAL A 673 -6.05 -35.80 -7.00
N GLY A 674 -5.83 -34.64 -7.59
CA GLY A 674 -6.67 -33.45 -7.40
C GLY A 674 -6.08 -32.21 -8.08
N PRO A 675 -6.45 -30.99 -7.66
CA PRO A 675 -5.79 -29.78 -8.14
C PRO A 675 -4.33 -29.73 -7.66
N VAL A 676 -3.50 -29.01 -8.41
CA VAL A 676 -2.22 -28.50 -7.91
C VAL A 676 -2.52 -27.24 -7.11
N LEU A 677 -2.04 -27.17 -5.88
CA LEU A 677 -2.24 -26.00 -5.03
C LEU A 677 -1.00 -25.11 -5.06
N ILE A 678 -1.21 -23.80 -4.99
CA ILE A 678 -0.14 -22.81 -4.79
C ILE A 678 -0.48 -21.93 -3.58
N ASP A 679 0.50 -21.71 -2.69
CA ASP A 679 0.31 -20.82 -1.53
C ASP A 679 0.22 -19.37 -2.00
N GLY A 680 -0.95 -18.75 -1.81
CA GLY A 680 -1.17 -17.30 -1.98
C GLY A 680 -0.98 -16.51 -0.68
N GLY A 681 -1.01 -17.22 0.45
CA GLY A 681 -0.82 -16.68 1.79
C GLY A 681 0.62 -16.25 2.07
N HIS A 682 0.89 -15.95 3.35
CA HIS A 682 2.24 -15.62 3.84
C HIS A 682 2.92 -14.41 3.16
N GLY A 683 2.14 -13.54 2.52
CA GLY A 683 2.59 -12.38 1.77
C GLY A 683 3.16 -12.71 0.39
N GLN A 684 2.90 -13.89 -0.17
CA GLN A 684 3.37 -14.24 -1.51
C GLN A 684 2.66 -13.42 -2.59
N PHE A 685 1.37 -13.17 -2.43
CA PHE A 685 0.66 -12.22 -3.28
C PHE A 685 1.24 -10.80 -3.13
N GLY A 686 1.59 -10.16 -4.26
CA GLY A 686 2.12 -8.80 -4.31
C GLY A 686 3.61 -8.65 -3.98
N ALA A 687 4.34 -9.74 -3.71
CA ALA A 687 5.79 -9.70 -3.58
C ALA A 687 6.46 -9.96 -4.94
N ASP A 688 7.25 -8.98 -5.42
CA ASP A 688 7.94 -9.00 -6.73
C ASP A 688 8.86 -10.22 -6.99
N TYR A 689 9.12 -11.03 -5.97
CA TYR A 689 10.01 -12.19 -6.03
C TYR A 689 9.32 -13.53 -5.78
N ALA A 690 8.02 -13.49 -5.48
CA ALA A 690 7.15 -14.63 -5.23
C ALA A 690 6.25 -14.88 -6.45
N VAL A 691 5.53 -15.99 -6.43
CA VAL A 691 4.54 -16.33 -7.45
C VAL A 691 3.29 -16.81 -6.73
N SER A 692 2.19 -16.11 -6.95
CA SER A 692 0.85 -16.50 -6.52
C SER A 692 0.07 -17.20 -7.63
N ALA A 693 -1.19 -17.55 -7.37
CA ALA A 693 -2.07 -18.09 -8.40
C ALA A 693 -2.37 -17.06 -9.51
N GLU A 694 -2.56 -15.77 -9.16
CA GLU A 694 -2.73 -14.68 -10.13
C GLU A 694 -1.50 -14.54 -11.04
N ASP A 695 -0.29 -14.79 -10.53
CA ASP A 695 0.96 -14.70 -11.32
C ASP A 695 1.24 -15.96 -12.16
N ALA A 696 0.33 -16.94 -12.17
CA ALA A 696 0.54 -18.26 -12.78
C ALA A 696 -0.63 -18.72 -13.68
N ALA A 697 -1.46 -17.80 -14.18
CA ALA A 697 -2.65 -18.11 -14.98
C ALA A 697 -2.32 -18.92 -16.26
N TYR A 698 -1.14 -18.72 -16.86
CA TYR A 698 -0.67 -19.52 -17.99
C TYR A 698 -0.33 -20.97 -17.61
N TYR A 699 0.18 -21.20 -16.39
CA TYR A 699 0.42 -22.54 -15.89
C TYR A 699 -0.89 -23.26 -15.55
N LEU A 700 -1.87 -22.54 -15.01
CA LEU A 700 -3.24 -23.02 -14.86
C LEU A 700 -3.80 -23.50 -16.20
N ARG A 701 -3.73 -22.67 -17.27
CA ARG A 701 -4.17 -23.09 -18.63
C ARG A 701 -3.45 -24.33 -19.14
N TYR A 702 -2.15 -24.45 -18.86
CA TYR A 702 -1.41 -25.65 -19.24
C TYR A 702 -1.99 -26.89 -18.55
N LEU A 703 -2.24 -26.82 -17.23
CA LEU A 703 -2.71 -27.94 -16.41
C LEU A 703 -4.12 -28.40 -16.79
N GLU A 704 -5.03 -27.47 -17.10
CA GLU A 704 -6.39 -27.81 -17.57
C GLU A 704 -6.38 -28.69 -18.82
N GLY A 705 -5.46 -28.39 -19.74
CA GLY A 705 -5.28 -29.17 -20.96
C GLY A 705 -4.63 -30.54 -20.74
N GLN A 706 -4.09 -30.81 -19.53
CA GLN A 706 -3.52 -32.09 -19.15
C GLN A 706 -4.54 -33.02 -18.49
N LEU A 707 -4.21 -34.32 -18.48
CA LEU A 707 -5.03 -35.33 -17.81
C LEU A 707 -4.22 -36.02 -16.72
N SER A 708 -4.82 -36.12 -15.53
CA SER A 708 -4.30 -36.90 -14.41
C SER A 708 -4.25 -38.40 -14.75
N THR A 709 -3.60 -39.18 -13.89
CA THR A 709 -3.63 -40.66 -13.97
C THR A 709 -5.03 -41.24 -13.82
N ALA A 710 -5.97 -40.49 -13.23
CA ALA A 710 -7.39 -40.81 -13.15
C ALA A 710 -8.18 -40.43 -14.42
N ASN A 711 -7.53 -39.84 -15.43
CA ASN A 711 -8.10 -39.35 -16.67
C ASN A 711 -9.14 -38.23 -16.45
N THR A 712 -8.81 -37.31 -15.54
CA THR A 712 -9.53 -36.04 -15.28
C THR A 712 -8.62 -34.87 -15.60
N ALA A 713 -9.19 -33.71 -15.95
CA ALA A 713 -8.42 -32.47 -16.04
C ALA A 713 -7.70 -32.19 -14.70
N ILE A 714 -6.54 -31.54 -14.76
CA ILE A 714 -5.79 -31.14 -13.56
C ILE A 714 -6.13 -29.67 -13.30
N GLY A 715 -6.77 -29.38 -12.16
CA GLY A 715 -7.02 -28.01 -11.73
C GLY A 715 -5.78 -27.36 -11.12
N PHE A 716 -5.81 -26.04 -10.97
CA PHE A 716 -4.79 -25.25 -10.28
C PHE A 716 -5.52 -24.21 -9.45
N GLU A 717 -5.29 -24.20 -8.14
CA GLU A 717 -6.06 -23.39 -7.19
C GLU A 717 -5.10 -22.74 -6.20
N GLY A 718 -5.36 -21.48 -5.82
CA GLY A 718 -4.68 -20.85 -4.69
C GLY A 718 -5.13 -21.44 -3.35
N VAL A 719 -4.33 -21.22 -2.32
CA VAL A 719 -4.69 -21.49 -0.92
C VAL A 719 -3.96 -20.50 -0.02
N ASN A 720 -4.66 -19.92 0.97
CA ASN A 720 -4.07 -18.99 1.92
C ASN A 720 -3.78 -19.63 3.28
N ASP A 721 -4.65 -20.51 3.75
CA ASP A 721 -4.47 -21.28 4.99
C ASP A 721 -4.65 -22.78 4.71
N VAL A 722 -3.53 -23.49 4.56
CA VAL A 722 -3.49 -24.94 4.34
C VAL A 722 -4.01 -25.78 5.52
N THR A 723 -4.38 -25.15 6.63
CA THR A 723 -5.01 -25.78 7.80
C THR A 723 -6.50 -25.50 7.91
N SER A 724 -7.04 -24.62 7.07
CA SER A 724 -8.45 -24.28 7.05
C SER A 724 -9.32 -25.46 6.60
N ASP A 725 -10.52 -25.56 7.19
CA ASP A 725 -11.56 -26.47 6.73
C ASP A 725 -12.23 -25.96 5.43
N ALA A 726 -12.05 -24.68 5.09
CA ALA A 726 -12.54 -24.05 3.87
C ALA A 726 -11.49 -24.17 2.75
N GLY A 727 -11.96 -24.16 1.50
CA GLY A 727 -11.11 -24.18 0.32
C GLY A 727 -10.47 -25.55 0.04
N PRO A 728 -9.56 -25.60 -0.96
CA PRO A 728 -8.99 -26.85 -1.43
C PRO A 728 -8.09 -27.51 -0.38
N GLN A 729 -8.36 -28.80 -0.12
CA GLN A 729 -7.72 -29.54 0.96
C GLN A 729 -6.44 -30.25 0.51
N LEU A 730 -5.38 -30.20 1.33
CA LEU A 730 -4.20 -31.05 1.13
C LEU A 730 -4.53 -32.55 1.30
N LEU A 731 -5.37 -32.87 2.29
CA LEU A 731 -5.70 -34.24 2.70
C LEU A 731 -7.21 -34.44 2.82
N GLU A 732 -7.72 -35.55 2.29
CA GLU A 732 -9.09 -36.03 2.53
C GLU A 732 -9.03 -37.46 3.06
N ASP A 733 -9.69 -37.72 4.20
CA ASP A 733 -9.69 -39.03 4.87
C ASP A 733 -8.27 -39.60 5.16
N GLY A 734 -7.26 -38.73 5.24
CA GLY A 734 -5.86 -39.09 5.49
C GLY A 734 -5.07 -39.56 4.26
N GLU A 735 -5.62 -39.39 3.07
CA GLU A 735 -4.95 -39.60 1.79
C GLU A 735 -4.78 -38.25 1.06
N PRO A 736 -3.77 -38.09 0.19
CA PRO A 736 -3.61 -36.88 -0.62
C PRO A 736 -4.87 -36.51 -1.40
N ALA A 737 -5.41 -35.33 -1.15
CA ALA A 737 -6.51 -34.74 -1.91
C ALA A 737 -6.00 -33.76 -2.97
N ALA A 738 -4.90 -33.06 -2.71
CA ALA A 738 -4.17 -32.29 -3.71
C ALA A 738 -3.18 -33.18 -4.49
N SER A 739 -2.98 -32.87 -5.77
CA SER A 739 -1.91 -33.48 -6.58
C SER A 739 -0.53 -33.04 -6.09
N ALA A 740 -0.40 -31.77 -5.71
CA ALA A 740 0.81 -31.18 -5.15
C ALA A 740 0.52 -29.86 -4.44
N LEU A 741 1.49 -29.39 -3.67
CA LEU A 741 1.57 -28.05 -3.12
C LEU A 741 2.84 -27.34 -3.60
N ILE A 742 2.68 -26.15 -4.18
CA ILE A 742 3.76 -25.26 -4.58
C ILE A 742 3.82 -24.10 -3.57
N LEU A 743 5.00 -23.82 -3.04
CA LEU A 743 5.26 -22.62 -2.24
C LEU A 743 6.40 -21.85 -2.89
N SER A 744 6.17 -20.59 -3.25
CA SER A 744 7.26 -19.68 -3.60
C SER A 744 7.84 -19.05 -2.33
N THR A 745 8.87 -18.22 -2.47
CA THR A 745 9.61 -17.67 -1.31
C THR A 745 8.67 -16.83 -0.45
N PRO A 746 8.32 -17.27 0.77
CA PRO A 746 7.28 -16.58 1.53
C PRO A 746 7.87 -15.37 2.26
N VAL A 747 7.10 -14.28 2.33
CA VAL A 747 7.52 -13.05 3.03
C VAL A 747 7.54 -13.28 4.54
N THR A 748 6.60 -14.08 5.04
CA THR A 748 6.47 -14.45 6.46
C THR A 748 6.66 -15.96 6.68
N GLU A 749 7.08 -16.35 7.88
CA GLU A 749 7.21 -17.77 8.21
C GLU A 749 5.84 -18.44 8.33
N LEU A 750 5.69 -19.63 7.74
CA LEU A 750 4.56 -20.51 8.01
C LEU A 750 4.48 -20.86 9.50
N THR A 751 3.26 -20.92 10.04
CA THR A 751 2.99 -21.34 11.42
C THR A 751 3.38 -22.79 11.67
N ALA A 752 3.48 -23.19 12.94
CA ALA A 752 3.83 -24.57 13.28
C ALA A 752 2.76 -25.59 12.85
N ASP A 753 1.49 -25.18 12.79
CA ASP A 753 0.38 -26.06 12.43
C ASP A 753 0.34 -26.26 10.91
N GLU A 754 0.54 -25.20 10.11
CA GLU A 754 0.67 -25.30 8.64
C GLU A 754 1.86 -26.17 8.24
N ARG A 755 3.04 -25.95 8.84
CA ARG A 755 4.20 -26.82 8.56
C ARG A 755 3.94 -28.28 8.92
N THR A 756 3.16 -28.53 9.98
CA THR A 756 2.75 -29.89 10.36
C THR A 756 1.80 -30.48 9.32
N ALA A 757 0.81 -29.72 8.83
CA ALA A 757 -0.11 -30.16 7.80
C ALA A 757 0.61 -30.50 6.48
N ILE A 758 1.55 -29.65 6.05
CA ILE A 758 2.37 -29.87 4.86
C ILE A 758 3.27 -31.11 5.04
N ALA A 759 3.88 -31.28 6.21
CA ALA A 759 4.71 -32.45 6.49
C ALA A 759 3.89 -33.76 6.53
N ASP A 760 2.69 -33.72 7.09
CA ASP A 760 1.77 -34.87 7.11
C ASP A 760 1.30 -35.21 5.69
N TYR A 761 1.01 -34.21 4.86
CA TYR A 761 0.69 -34.36 3.44
C TYR A 761 1.82 -35.06 2.67
N ALA A 762 3.05 -34.55 2.79
CA ALA A 762 4.22 -35.17 2.16
C ALA A 762 4.44 -36.60 2.65
N ALA A 763 4.25 -36.88 3.94
CA ALA A 763 4.47 -38.20 4.54
C ALA A 763 3.52 -39.29 4.05
N VAL A 764 2.35 -38.93 3.50
CA VAL A 764 1.39 -39.88 2.92
C VAL A 764 1.41 -39.93 1.39
N GLY A 765 2.40 -39.29 0.75
CA GLY A 765 2.61 -39.35 -0.70
C GLY A 765 2.21 -38.08 -1.46
N GLY A 766 1.94 -36.98 -0.75
CA GLY A 766 1.79 -35.66 -1.35
C GLY A 766 3.12 -35.10 -1.87
N SER A 767 3.06 -34.31 -2.94
CA SER A 767 4.24 -33.68 -3.55
C SER A 767 4.38 -32.22 -3.10
N VAL A 768 5.54 -31.82 -2.61
CA VAL A 768 5.81 -30.44 -2.16
C VAL A 768 6.95 -29.82 -2.96
N ILE A 769 6.67 -28.71 -3.64
CA ILE A 769 7.66 -27.97 -4.43
C ILE A 769 7.90 -26.61 -3.80
N LEU A 770 9.16 -26.28 -3.54
CA LEU A 770 9.56 -24.98 -3.06
C LEU A 770 10.26 -24.21 -4.19
N LEU A 771 9.81 -23.01 -4.51
CA LEU A 771 10.42 -22.09 -5.47
C LEU A 771 11.21 -21.02 -4.70
N GLY A 772 12.53 -21.06 -4.82
CA GLY A 772 13.44 -20.15 -4.13
C GLY A 772 14.09 -19.16 -5.09
N THR A 773 14.16 -17.90 -4.70
CA THR A 773 14.79 -16.83 -5.47
C THR A 773 16.02 -16.27 -4.77
N SER A 774 16.91 -15.62 -5.53
CA SER A 774 18.03 -14.83 -4.99
C SER A 774 17.74 -13.33 -4.88
N ALA A 775 16.56 -12.89 -5.34
CA ALA A 775 16.09 -11.51 -5.22
C ALA A 775 15.98 -11.08 -3.75
N ASP A 776 15.42 -11.96 -2.90
CA ASP A 776 15.37 -11.79 -1.45
C ASP A 776 15.85 -13.05 -0.72
N VAL A 777 17.14 -13.08 -0.41
CA VAL A 777 17.77 -14.20 0.32
C VAL A 777 17.44 -14.20 1.81
N ASP A 778 16.91 -13.11 2.37
CA ASP A 778 16.50 -13.06 3.77
C ASP A 778 15.13 -13.72 3.92
N ALA A 779 14.17 -13.41 3.04
CA ALA A 779 12.87 -14.09 2.96
C ALA A 779 13.01 -15.59 2.66
N LEU A 780 14.01 -15.98 1.87
CA LEU A 780 14.34 -17.39 1.60
C LEU A 780 14.58 -18.22 2.88
N GLY A 781 15.02 -17.58 3.96
CA GLY A 781 15.20 -18.22 5.27
C GLY A 781 13.90 -18.74 5.89
N ASN A 782 12.73 -18.24 5.48
CA ASN A 782 11.44 -18.67 5.99
C ASN A 782 11.10 -20.13 5.64
N PHE A 783 11.79 -20.72 4.64
CA PHE A 783 11.68 -22.15 4.34
C PHE A 783 12.43 -23.07 5.31
N ASP A 784 13.38 -22.57 6.10
CA ASP A 784 14.29 -23.42 6.90
C ASP A 784 13.54 -24.33 7.88
N SER A 785 12.53 -23.79 8.56
CA SER A 785 11.70 -24.54 9.50
C SER A 785 10.87 -25.61 8.78
N LEU A 786 10.30 -25.28 7.62
CA LEU A 786 9.49 -26.22 6.83
C LEU A 786 10.34 -27.37 6.29
N LEU A 787 11.50 -27.07 5.70
CA LEU A 787 12.46 -28.08 5.22
C LEU A 787 12.91 -29.03 6.34
N SER A 788 13.11 -28.50 7.55
CA SER A 788 13.43 -29.30 8.74
C SER A 788 12.28 -30.22 9.15
N ASP A 789 11.05 -29.71 9.17
CA ASP A 789 9.85 -30.46 9.59
C ASP A 789 9.46 -31.54 8.56
N LEU A 790 9.64 -31.27 7.27
CA LEU A 790 9.56 -32.25 6.17
C LEU A 790 10.63 -33.34 6.26
N GLY A 791 11.73 -33.09 6.97
CA GLY A 791 12.88 -33.99 7.01
C GLY A 791 13.61 -34.09 5.67
N ALA A 792 13.50 -33.05 4.84
CA ALA A 792 14.03 -33.02 3.48
C ALA A 792 15.55 -32.86 3.46
N ALA A 793 16.21 -33.57 2.55
CA ALA A 793 17.64 -33.49 2.27
C ALA A 793 17.98 -32.49 1.14
N VAL A 794 16.99 -31.70 0.73
CA VAL A 794 17.12 -30.57 -0.19
C VAL A 794 17.14 -29.23 0.55
N GLY A 795 17.55 -28.16 -0.11
CA GLY A 795 17.45 -26.80 0.42
C GLY A 795 18.11 -25.77 -0.47
N PHE A 796 17.92 -24.49 -0.13
CA PHE A 796 18.50 -23.37 -0.86
C PHE A 796 19.83 -22.91 -0.25
N THR A 797 20.71 -22.36 -1.09
CA THR A 797 21.87 -21.60 -0.63
C THR A 797 21.52 -20.10 -0.55
N THR A 798 22.52 -19.23 -0.50
CA THR A 798 22.37 -17.78 -0.69
C THR A 798 23.15 -17.29 -1.92
N ASN A 799 23.57 -18.21 -2.79
CA ASN A 799 24.39 -17.88 -3.96
C ASN A 799 23.46 -17.65 -5.17
N ALA A 800 23.38 -16.41 -5.64
CA ALA A 800 22.77 -16.12 -6.93
C ALA A 800 23.54 -16.81 -8.07
N VAL A 801 22.81 -17.37 -9.04
CA VAL A 801 23.36 -17.99 -10.25
C VAL A 801 23.08 -17.06 -11.43
N THR A 802 24.12 -16.62 -12.12
CA THR A 802 24.00 -15.75 -13.30
C THR A 802 24.79 -16.31 -14.49
N ASP A 803 24.32 -16.04 -15.71
CA ASP A 803 25.02 -16.47 -16.94
C ASP A 803 24.99 -15.39 -18.03
N GLU A 804 26.15 -14.77 -18.27
CA GLU A 804 26.38 -13.75 -19.29
C GLU A 804 26.25 -14.25 -20.75
N SER A 805 26.28 -15.57 -20.95
CA SER A 805 26.32 -16.19 -22.28
C SER A 805 25.04 -16.93 -22.64
N ASN A 806 24.38 -17.55 -21.67
CA ASN A 806 23.17 -18.33 -21.86
C ASN A 806 22.07 -17.74 -20.98
N ASN A 807 21.32 -16.79 -21.51
CA ASN A 807 20.27 -16.10 -20.78
C ASN A 807 19.07 -15.77 -21.67
N LEU A 808 17.94 -15.50 -21.03
CA LEU A 808 16.73 -15.04 -21.67
C LEU A 808 16.85 -13.55 -21.99
N ALA A 809 16.51 -13.17 -23.22
CA ALA A 809 16.46 -11.78 -23.68
C ALA A 809 17.72 -10.90 -23.47
N GLY A 810 18.89 -11.48 -23.15
CA GLY A 810 20.11 -10.72 -22.86
C GLY A 810 20.33 -10.43 -21.38
N ASP A 811 19.46 -10.92 -20.49
CA ASP A 811 19.51 -10.64 -19.06
C ASP A 811 20.27 -11.73 -18.27
N PRO A 812 21.50 -11.47 -17.79
CA PRO A 812 22.29 -12.48 -17.08
C PRO A 812 21.67 -12.97 -15.76
N THR A 813 20.67 -12.29 -15.20
CA THR A 813 19.93 -12.75 -14.01
C THR A 813 18.89 -13.82 -14.34
N VAL A 814 18.57 -14.03 -15.63
CA VAL A 814 17.64 -15.06 -16.10
C VAL A 814 18.38 -16.11 -16.95
N PRO A 815 19.27 -16.93 -16.35
CA PRO A 815 20.03 -17.92 -17.09
C PRO A 815 19.13 -18.98 -17.74
N THR A 816 19.55 -19.44 -18.91
CA THR A 816 18.92 -20.54 -19.65
C THR A 816 19.85 -21.74 -19.66
N THR A 817 19.29 -22.95 -19.66
CA THR A 817 20.11 -24.16 -19.67
C THR A 817 19.45 -25.35 -20.35
N SER A 818 20.31 -26.20 -20.90
CA SER A 818 20.00 -27.55 -21.41
C SER A 818 20.82 -28.63 -20.69
N ASN A 819 21.44 -28.29 -19.55
CA ASN A 819 22.33 -29.17 -18.80
C ASN A 819 21.53 -30.10 -17.87
N PHE A 820 20.95 -31.12 -18.50
CA PHE A 820 20.03 -32.07 -17.88
C PHE A 820 20.69 -33.42 -17.58
N GLU A 821 20.37 -34.03 -16.44
CA GLU A 821 20.79 -35.39 -16.08
C GLU A 821 19.81 -36.46 -16.64
N GLU A 822 19.55 -36.42 -17.95
CA GLU A 822 18.59 -37.30 -18.67
C GLU A 822 18.82 -38.81 -18.42
N SER A 823 20.06 -39.22 -18.12
CA SER A 823 20.37 -40.63 -17.93
C SER A 823 19.80 -41.22 -16.64
N SER A 824 19.56 -40.36 -15.65
CA SER A 824 18.99 -40.74 -14.34
C SER A 824 17.52 -40.35 -14.24
N TYR A 825 17.11 -39.29 -14.95
CA TYR A 825 15.75 -38.71 -14.89
C TYR A 825 15.16 -38.49 -16.30
N PRO A 826 15.05 -39.53 -17.14
CA PRO A 826 14.61 -39.35 -18.53
C PRO A 826 13.18 -38.82 -18.65
N ASP A 827 12.31 -39.20 -17.72
CA ASP A 827 10.86 -38.92 -17.78
C ASP A 827 10.54 -37.47 -17.34
N LEU A 828 11.48 -36.75 -16.73
CA LEU A 828 11.33 -35.32 -16.41
C LEU A 828 11.36 -34.42 -17.65
N PHE A 829 11.93 -34.91 -18.75
CA PHE A 829 12.21 -34.09 -19.94
C PHE A 829 11.34 -34.46 -21.16
N THR A 830 10.30 -35.27 -20.96
CA THR A 830 9.30 -35.63 -21.97
C THR A 830 8.07 -34.72 -21.88
N PRO A 831 7.21 -34.69 -22.92
CA PRO A 831 5.84 -34.22 -22.75
C PRO A 831 5.18 -34.94 -21.57
N PHE A 832 4.41 -34.22 -20.76
CA PHE A 832 3.67 -34.81 -19.64
C PHE A 832 2.64 -35.82 -20.14
N SER A 833 1.97 -35.55 -21.27
CA SER A 833 0.97 -36.47 -21.85
C SER A 833 1.54 -37.81 -22.36
N GLU A 834 2.87 -37.97 -22.39
CA GLU A 834 3.53 -39.23 -22.76
C GLU A 834 3.84 -40.14 -21.55
N ASN A 835 3.69 -39.65 -20.31
CA ASN A 835 4.07 -40.34 -19.07
C ASN A 835 3.01 -41.31 -18.54
#